data_AF-A0A2N3VKE0-F1
#
_entry.id   AF-A0A2N3VKE0-F1
#
_cell.length_a   1.000
_cell.length_b   1.000
_cell.length_c   1.000
_cell.angle_alpha   90.00
_cell.angle_beta   90.00
_cell.angle_gamma   90.00
#
_symmetry.space_group_name_H-M   'P 1'
#
loop_
_entity.id
_entity.type
_entity.pdbx_description
1 polymer ?
#
loop_
_entity_poly.entity_id
_entity_poly.type
_entity_poly.pdbx_seq_one_letter_code
_entity_poly.pdbx_strand_id
1 'polypeptide(L)'
;MNSPVKSALVVGAGIGGLTAAAALRRAGIDVVLCERGPELRAAGFGLSVQSNAMNALRTLDLGIDEELLRAGAQARSFTFRRPDGSDMRRVDVSGIDAELGAPAVALARKDLHDVLLAACGDDLRVELGAEAVAFTETADAVQVEFADGRTLSADVLIGADGINSAIRAQLHGAEAPRPGKFVCWLALVPFAHPAIEPGASIHYWGRGMRFGIHDIGHGNVYWWATLTTTAEQAADWPHGKDDLLTRFASWAPEITAIITATPESDILALPAQDRPPLTEWGSGRVALLGDAAHPMLPSLGQGANSAIEDAVVLAHTLATHDDAVTALRVYEQRRIPRTTMLVDGSRKLGRLEQTRNRALIVVRDGFIAKGNEAKLQASLAEPMTWPGLGDLEPVAALPRPLSTLERWHWTVDQVAPLHIVSRVRVTGDLDAEAVRAGMAALTRRHPMLHTEVRSDDGRNPRFAPVAIKPIPLREVTSEDWTTEIDTELRTRFDADAPLLRATLITAAPGIHDLVLTSTYTIADAVTVLSFARQVLELAAEPGGWIAEVPAPPAPEALFPRPFQGWRGKRKAIARLAADGARDLRVKPVRVRAGTEVAPARRFTKLTRRVVDGTEYQALLAACAERDVPLSSLVAATLARAAGNDAAAPQAHFPVGVSVLFREQLERPLDAIHTGAYQAMIALPTPAGQPLWQTATAFATDLASRIEQRQHLANLGGIGFMLPKTPAQPDKVVSLLDARGPGNLCLTFVDTRDFPTRIGNWEVSGPEVVSGMSISGLMMLTVGHGTDALSLNLGYIDGLLSPERADTLIDTLVDALLSVVSTPEVAAVH
;
A
#
# COMPACT_ATOMS: atom_id res chain seq x y z
N MET A 1 -3.71 13.27 17.44
CA MET A 1 -2.91 14.44 16.99
C MET A 1 -3.79 15.68 17.03
N ASN A 2 -3.35 16.79 17.64
CA ASN A 2 -4.08 18.06 17.61
C ASN A 2 -3.63 18.85 16.38
N SER A 3 -4.47 18.98 15.36
CA SER A 3 -4.21 19.90 14.24
C SER A 3 -4.06 21.34 14.77
N PRO A 4 -3.14 22.16 14.24
CA PRO A 4 -3.08 23.59 14.55
C PRO A 4 -4.34 24.34 14.07
N VAL A 5 -5.08 23.76 13.12
CA VAL A 5 -6.35 24.27 12.62
C VAL A 5 -7.48 23.72 13.47
N LYS A 6 -8.28 24.61 14.06
CA LYS A 6 -9.43 24.25 14.89
C LYS A 6 -10.74 24.40 14.14
N SER A 7 -10.81 25.33 13.18
CA SER A 7 -12.04 25.64 12.47
C SER A 7 -11.85 25.83 10.96
N ALA A 8 -12.83 25.41 10.17
CA ALA A 8 -12.88 25.60 8.72
C ALA A 8 -14.25 26.08 8.25
N LEU A 9 -14.26 27.05 7.32
CA LEU A 9 -15.43 27.36 6.50
C LEU A 9 -15.34 26.59 5.18
N VAL A 10 -16.37 25.81 4.85
CA VAL A 10 -16.50 25.14 3.55
C VAL A 10 -17.66 25.78 2.80
N VAL A 11 -17.36 26.44 1.67
CA VAL A 11 -18.37 27.13 0.86
C VAL A 11 -18.79 26.22 -0.29
N GLY A 12 -20.04 25.76 -0.27
CA GLY A 12 -20.68 24.88 -1.25
C GLY A 12 -20.96 23.48 -0.69
N ALA A 13 -22.23 23.06 -0.65
CA ALA A 13 -22.64 21.74 -0.16
C ALA A 13 -22.84 20.70 -1.28
N GLY A 14 -22.00 20.79 -2.32
CA GLY A 14 -21.88 19.75 -3.33
C GLY A 14 -21.10 18.52 -2.82
N ILE A 15 -20.87 17.54 -3.70
CA ILE A 15 -20.12 16.32 -3.36
C ILE A 15 -18.75 16.63 -2.73
N GLY A 16 -17.98 17.55 -3.33
CA GLY A 16 -16.68 17.96 -2.80
C GLY A 16 -16.78 18.59 -1.40
N GLY A 17 -17.71 19.52 -1.20
CA GLY A 17 -17.87 20.20 0.09
C GLY A 17 -18.38 19.31 1.22
N LEU A 18 -19.33 18.41 0.95
CA LEU A 18 -19.77 17.41 1.93
C LEU A 18 -18.64 16.43 2.28
N THR A 19 -17.88 15.98 1.28
CA THR A 19 -16.75 15.09 1.53
C THR A 19 -15.68 15.82 2.35
N ALA A 20 -15.42 17.11 2.05
CA ALA A 20 -14.50 17.93 2.82
C ALA A 20 -14.98 18.13 4.25
N ALA A 21 -16.27 18.40 4.47
CA ALA A 21 -16.84 18.50 5.80
C ALA A 21 -16.67 17.20 6.61
N ALA A 22 -17.03 16.04 6.05
CA ALA A 22 -16.83 14.75 6.70
C ALA A 22 -15.35 14.48 7.01
N ALA A 23 -14.46 14.71 6.04
CA ALA A 23 -13.02 14.46 6.19
C ALA A 23 -12.34 15.42 7.20
N LEU A 24 -12.67 16.71 7.18
CA LEU A 24 -12.13 17.71 8.12
C LEU A 24 -12.62 17.45 9.55
N ARG A 25 -13.91 17.10 9.73
CA ARG A 25 -14.44 16.69 11.03
C ARG A 25 -13.77 15.43 11.55
N ARG A 26 -13.50 14.46 10.66
CA ARG A 26 -12.71 13.27 10.97
C ARG A 26 -11.29 13.61 11.43
N ALA A 27 -10.71 14.70 10.93
CA ALA A 27 -9.43 15.25 11.37
C ALA A 27 -9.52 16.07 12.68
N GLY A 28 -10.69 16.17 13.32
CA GLY A 28 -10.90 16.92 14.56
C GLY A 28 -11.03 18.44 14.36
N ILE A 29 -11.37 18.88 13.15
CA ILE A 29 -11.57 20.30 12.79
C ILE A 29 -13.06 20.61 12.82
N ASP A 30 -13.46 21.69 13.52
CA ASP A 30 -14.83 22.18 13.53
C ASP A 30 -15.19 22.79 12.17
N VAL A 31 -16.27 22.32 11.55
CA VAL A 31 -16.67 22.75 10.20
C VAL A 31 -17.98 23.51 10.24
N VAL A 32 -18.03 24.63 9.52
CA VAL A 32 -19.28 25.27 9.10
C VAL A 32 -19.42 25.10 7.60
N LEU A 33 -20.48 24.41 7.18
CA LEU A 33 -20.79 24.19 5.77
C LEU A 33 -21.79 25.25 5.29
N CYS A 34 -21.41 26.07 4.32
CA CYS A 34 -22.23 27.15 3.80
C CYS A 34 -22.78 26.78 2.43
N GLU A 35 -24.10 26.87 2.23
CA GLU A 35 -24.77 26.58 0.97
C GLU A 35 -25.67 27.75 0.56
N ARG A 36 -25.55 28.18 -0.70
CA ARG A 36 -26.37 29.28 -1.24
C ARG A 36 -27.85 28.91 -1.38
N GLY A 37 -28.16 27.63 -1.58
CA GLY A 37 -29.52 27.13 -1.68
C GLY A 37 -30.29 27.24 -0.35
N PRO A 38 -31.63 27.34 -0.41
CA PRO A 38 -32.48 27.33 0.79
C PRO A 38 -32.62 25.94 1.41
N GLU A 39 -32.15 24.90 0.73
CA GLU A 39 -32.17 23.50 1.16
C GLU A 39 -30.97 22.76 0.57
N LEU A 40 -30.53 21.70 1.26
CA LEU A 40 -29.53 20.78 0.73
C LEU A 40 -30.19 19.86 -0.29
N ARG A 41 -29.89 20.05 -1.58
CA ARG A 41 -30.45 19.23 -2.66
C ARG A 41 -29.39 18.80 -3.66
N ALA A 42 -29.48 17.53 -4.08
CA ALA A 42 -28.75 17.03 -5.22
C ALA A 42 -29.57 17.22 -6.51
N ALA A 43 -28.88 17.36 -7.64
CA ALA A 43 -29.52 17.32 -8.95
C ALA A 43 -29.99 15.88 -9.28
N GLY A 44 -31.13 15.76 -9.97
CA GLY A 44 -31.85 14.49 -10.20
C GLY A 44 -31.26 13.56 -11.27
N PHE A 45 -29.95 13.35 -11.31
CA PHE A 45 -29.28 12.44 -12.24
C PHE A 45 -28.31 11.49 -11.52
N GLY A 46 -27.84 10.45 -12.20
CA GLY A 46 -26.90 9.47 -11.66
C GLY A 46 -25.43 9.77 -11.97
N LEU A 47 -24.53 9.08 -11.30
CA LEU A 47 -23.09 9.14 -11.56
C LEU A 47 -22.43 7.82 -11.20
N SER A 48 -21.13 7.72 -11.46
CA SER A 48 -20.30 6.61 -10.97
C SER A 48 -19.22 7.13 -10.03
N VAL A 49 -19.18 6.57 -8.82
CA VAL A 49 -18.05 6.67 -7.89
C VAL A 49 -17.08 5.56 -8.29
N GLN A 50 -15.95 5.93 -8.88
CA GLN A 50 -14.95 5.02 -9.42
C GLN A 50 -13.97 4.56 -8.33
N SER A 51 -13.17 3.53 -8.62
CA SER A 51 -12.28 2.86 -7.65
C SER A 51 -11.36 3.83 -6.89
N ASN A 52 -10.88 4.90 -7.55
CA ASN A 52 -10.05 5.90 -6.91
C ASN A 52 -10.77 6.63 -5.77
N ALA A 53 -12.01 7.05 -5.99
CA ALA A 53 -12.80 7.74 -4.97
C ALA A 53 -13.25 6.78 -3.87
N MET A 54 -13.59 5.53 -4.20
CA MET A 54 -13.92 4.50 -3.21
C MET A 54 -12.73 4.21 -2.28
N ASN A 55 -11.53 4.06 -2.85
CA ASN A 55 -10.31 3.90 -2.06
C ASN A 55 -10.01 5.13 -1.20
N ALA A 56 -10.18 6.35 -1.74
CA ALA A 56 -10.01 7.59 -0.98
C ALA A 56 -10.97 7.64 0.22
N LEU A 57 -12.26 7.36 0.01
CA LEU A 57 -13.28 7.35 1.08
C LEU A 57 -13.00 6.30 2.15
N ARG A 58 -12.48 5.13 1.76
CA ARG A 58 -12.09 4.07 2.70
C ARG A 58 -11.02 4.53 3.70
N THR A 59 -10.15 5.48 3.31
CA THR A 59 -9.13 6.03 4.23
C THR A 59 -9.73 6.83 5.39
N LEU A 60 -10.97 7.32 5.25
CA LEU A 60 -11.66 8.08 6.30
C LEU A 60 -12.15 7.18 7.44
N ASP A 61 -12.34 5.88 7.19
CA ASP A 61 -12.88 4.91 8.16
C ASP A 61 -14.25 5.33 8.74
N LEU A 62 -15.11 5.87 7.88
CA LEU A 62 -16.46 6.35 8.22
C LEU A 62 -17.58 5.43 7.67
N GLY A 63 -17.24 4.28 7.08
CA GLY A 63 -18.20 3.35 6.47
C GLY A 63 -18.86 3.85 5.17
N ILE A 64 -18.42 5.00 4.63
CA ILE A 64 -19.01 5.61 3.43
C ILE A 64 -18.97 4.64 2.24
N ASP A 65 -17.83 4.00 1.98
CA ASP A 65 -17.67 3.09 0.85
C ASP A 65 -18.64 1.89 0.92
N GLU A 66 -18.90 1.37 2.12
CA GLU A 66 -19.88 0.31 2.34
C GLU A 66 -21.34 0.77 2.14
N GLU A 67 -21.68 1.96 2.62
CA GLU A 67 -23.02 2.55 2.39
C GLU A 67 -23.27 2.80 0.90
N LEU A 68 -22.27 3.28 0.17
CA LEU A 68 -22.38 3.48 -1.28
C LEU A 68 -22.63 2.17 -2.03
N LEU A 69 -21.94 1.08 -1.62
CA LEU A 69 -22.17 -0.25 -2.18
C LEU A 69 -23.59 -0.77 -1.92
N ARG A 70 -24.23 -0.35 -0.83
CA ARG A 70 -25.62 -0.71 -0.50
C ARG A 70 -26.64 0.17 -1.22
N ALA A 71 -26.33 1.45 -1.40
CA ALA A 71 -27.20 2.42 -2.06
C ALA A 71 -27.24 2.26 -3.59
N GLY A 72 -26.10 1.89 -4.22
CA GLY A 72 -25.97 1.78 -5.67
C GLY A 72 -25.84 0.35 -6.20
N ALA A 73 -25.41 0.25 -7.45
CA ALA A 73 -24.99 -1.00 -8.09
C ALA A 73 -23.50 -0.99 -8.39
N GLN A 74 -22.82 -2.08 -8.03
CA GLN A 74 -21.45 -2.34 -8.48
C GLN A 74 -21.41 -2.51 -10.01
N ALA A 75 -20.50 -1.78 -10.66
CA ALA A 75 -20.23 -1.96 -12.08
C ALA A 75 -19.55 -3.32 -12.33
N ARG A 76 -20.15 -4.13 -13.20
CA ARG A 76 -19.63 -5.47 -13.54
C ARG A 76 -19.08 -5.53 -14.96
N SER A 77 -19.65 -4.77 -15.87
CA SER A 77 -19.18 -4.75 -17.26
C SER A 77 -19.34 -3.38 -17.89
N PHE A 78 -18.41 -3.07 -18.78
CA PHE A 78 -18.42 -1.86 -19.59
C PHE A 78 -18.46 -2.24 -21.08
N THR A 79 -19.52 -1.88 -21.79
CA THR A 79 -19.74 -2.26 -23.18
C THR A 79 -19.78 -1.05 -24.08
N PHE A 80 -18.92 -1.04 -25.10
CA PHE A 80 -18.98 -0.10 -26.20
C PHE A 80 -19.85 -0.69 -27.32
N ARG A 81 -20.87 0.05 -27.76
CA ARG A 81 -21.78 -0.33 -28.84
C ARG A 81 -21.79 0.72 -29.95
N ARG A 82 -22.13 0.27 -31.15
CA ARG A 82 -22.51 1.16 -32.25
C ARG A 82 -23.97 1.61 -32.08
N PRO A 83 -24.41 2.66 -32.80
CA PRO A 83 -25.80 3.13 -32.73
C PRO A 83 -26.84 2.04 -33.05
N ASP A 84 -26.51 1.07 -33.89
CA ASP A 84 -27.40 -0.05 -34.25
C ASP A 84 -27.52 -1.14 -33.16
N GLY A 85 -26.81 -1.00 -32.04
CA GLY A 85 -26.78 -1.96 -30.93
C GLY A 85 -25.72 -3.04 -31.06
N SER A 86 -24.96 -3.10 -32.16
CA SER A 86 -23.87 -4.07 -32.29
C SER A 86 -22.72 -3.77 -31.34
N ASP A 87 -22.26 -4.82 -30.63
CA ASP A 87 -21.12 -4.71 -29.73
C ASP A 87 -19.83 -4.41 -30.50
N MET A 88 -19.11 -3.40 -30.03
CA MET A 88 -17.74 -3.12 -30.45
C MET A 88 -16.76 -3.84 -29.53
N ARG A 89 -16.98 -3.73 -28.22
CA ARG A 89 -16.12 -4.30 -27.18
C ARG A 89 -16.90 -4.40 -25.87
N ARG A 90 -16.79 -5.54 -25.19
CA ARG A 90 -17.20 -5.70 -23.80
C ARG A 90 -15.95 -5.88 -22.94
N VAL A 91 -15.87 -5.12 -21.85
CA VAL A 91 -14.77 -5.17 -20.87
C VAL A 91 -15.37 -5.64 -19.55
N ASP A 92 -14.70 -6.60 -18.92
CA ASP A 92 -15.00 -7.01 -17.56
C ASP A 92 -14.40 -5.97 -16.60
N VAL A 93 -15.28 -5.25 -15.88
CA VAL A 93 -14.87 -4.19 -14.95
C VAL A 93 -14.47 -4.80 -13.61
N SER A 94 -15.01 -5.97 -13.25
CA SER A 94 -14.67 -6.63 -11.98
C SER A 94 -13.19 -6.99 -11.87
N GLY A 95 -12.55 -7.33 -13.00
CA GLY A 95 -11.12 -7.56 -13.07
C GLY A 95 -10.29 -6.30 -12.84
N ILE A 96 -10.75 -5.14 -13.35
CA ILE A 96 -10.10 -3.84 -13.15
C ILE A 96 -10.28 -3.39 -11.69
N ASP A 97 -11.49 -3.52 -11.16
CA ASP A 97 -11.81 -3.21 -9.76
C ASP A 97 -10.96 -4.01 -8.78
N ALA A 98 -10.77 -5.30 -9.04
CA ALA A 98 -9.90 -6.17 -8.25
C ALA A 98 -8.43 -5.72 -8.32
N GLU A 99 -7.96 -5.26 -9.48
CA GLU A 99 -6.62 -4.68 -9.68
C GLU A 99 -6.46 -3.33 -8.98
N LEU A 100 -7.51 -2.53 -8.89
CA LEU A 100 -7.49 -1.21 -8.24
C LEU A 100 -7.84 -1.24 -6.75
N GLY A 101 -8.24 -2.40 -6.20
CA GLY A 101 -8.52 -2.58 -4.77
C GLY A 101 -9.90 -2.07 -4.30
N ALA A 102 -10.74 -1.56 -5.20
CA ALA A 102 -12.11 -1.17 -4.88
C ALA A 102 -13.04 -1.25 -6.10
N PRO A 103 -14.30 -1.66 -5.91
CA PRO A 103 -15.30 -1.66 -6.97
C PRO A 103 -15.77 -0.26 -7.35
N ALA A 104 -16.03 -0.01 -8.63
CA ALA A 104 -16.78 1.16 -9.04
C ALA A 104 -18.28 0.97 -8.76
N VAL A 105 -18.94 2.01 -8.25
CA VAL A 105 -20.37 2.00 -7.92
C VAL A 105 -21.10 3.05 -8.74
N ALA A 106 -22.19 2.66 -9.40
CA ALA A 106 -23.10 3.58 -10.07
C ALA A 106 -24.36 3.77 -9.22
N LEU A 107 -24.76 5.02 -9.00
CA LEU A 107 -25.85 5.38 -8.07
C LEU A 107 -26.49 6.72 -8.44
N ALA A 108 -27.63 7.03 -7.83
CA ALA A 108 -28.20 8.37 -7.93
C ALA A 108 -27.29 9.37 -7.22
N ARG A 109 -27.12 10.57 -7.79
CA ARG A 109 -26.34 11.64 -7.14
C ARG A 109 -26.94 12.03 -5.80
N LYS A 110 -28.26 11.89 -5.63
CA LYS A 110 -28.95 12.10 -4.35
C LYS A 110 -28.47 11.12 -3.29
N ASP A 111 -28.38 9.84 -3.61
CA ASP A 111 -27.96 8.82 -2.64
C ASP A 111 -26.51 9.04 -2.19
N LEU A 112 -25.61 9.40 -3.11
CA LEU A 112 -24.25 9.82 -2.75
C LEU A 112 -24.26 11.03 -1.80
N HIS A 113 -25.09 12.03 -2.11
CA HIS A 113 -25.21 13.24 -1.31
C HIS A 113 -25.72 12.93 0.11
N ASP A 114 -26.77 12.11 0.23
CA ASP A 114 -27.33 11.68 1.51
C ASP A 114 -26.30 10.89 2.36
N VAL A 115 -25.57 9.95 1.74
CA VAL A 115 -24.53 9.17 2.43
C VAL A 115 -23.40 10.07 2.94
N LEU A 116 -22.93 11.01 2.12
CA LEU A 116 -21.88 11.96 2.54
C LEU A 116 -22.36 12.91 3.62
N LEU A 117 -23.61 13.38 3.55
CA LEU A 117 -24.21 14.21 4.59
C LEU A 117 -24.35 13.46 5.91
N ALA A 118 -24.81 12.22 5.89
CA ALA A 118 -24.89 11.36 7.08
C ALA A 118 -23.50 11.16 7.72
N ALA A 119 -22.46 10.97 6.89
CA ALA A 119 -21.08 10.84 7.36
C ALA A 119 -20.50 12.12 8.00
N CYS A 120 -21.14 13.28 7.80
CA CYS A 120 -20.74 14.51 8.47
C CYS A 120 -21.22 14.58 9.94
N GLY A 121 -22.16 13.72 10.35
CA GLY A 121 -22.77 13.75 11.68
C GLY A 121 -23.92 14.75 11.84
N ASP A 122 -24.89 14.42 12.68
CA ASP A 122 -26.14 15.19 12.88
C ASP A 122 -25.93 16.59 13.51
N ASP A 123 -24.78 16.81 14.13
CA ASP A 123 -24.38 18.05 14.77
C ASP A 123 -23.60 19.00 13.82
N LEU A 124 -23.47 18.67 12.53
CA LEU A 124 -22.84 19.56 11.54
C LEU A 124 -23.59 20.88 11.48
N ARG A 125 -22.87 21.99 11.67
CA ARG A 125 -23.42 23.32 11.45
C ARG A 125 -23.52 23.60 9.95
N VAL A 126 -24.74 23.71 9.44
CA VAL A 126 -25.04 24.06 8.05
C VAL A 126 -25.71 25.44 7.98
N GLU A 127 -25.15 26.34 7.18
CA GLU A 127 -25.67 27.68 6.92
C GLU A 127 -26.29 27.71 5.52
N LEU A 128 -27.62 27.66 5.46
CA LEU A 128 -28.39 27.75 4.21
C LEU A 128 -28.62 29.21 3.79
N GLY A 129 -28.93 29.43 2.51
CA GLY A 129 -29.04 30.77 1.93
C GLY A 129 -27.74 31.59 2.00
N ALA A 130 -26.61 30.94 2.26
CA ALA A 130 -25.31 31.56 2.50
C ALA A 130 -24.53 31.64 1.19
N GLU A 131 -24.90 32.61 0.32
CA GLU A 131 -24.16 32.90 -0.91
C GLU A 131 -22.93 33.76 -0.61
N ALA A 132 -21.73 33.16 -0.66
CA ALA A 132 -20.48 33.89 -0.44
C ALA A 132 -20.20 34.86 -1.59
N VAL A 133 -19.84 36.10 -1.25
CA VAL A 133 -19.57 37.17 -2.23
C VAL A 133 -18.15 37.71 -2.16
N ALA A 134 -17.51 37.64 -0.99
CA ALA A 134 -16.12 38.06 -0.79
C ALA A 134 -15.51 37.36 0.42
N PHE A 135 -14.18 37.38 0.52
CA PHE A 135 -13.45 37.01 1.73
C PHE A 135 -12.32 38.00 2.03
N THR A 136 -11.90 38.08 3.29
CA THR A 136 -10.71 38.83 3.71
C THR A 136 -9.87 37.98 4.65
N GLU A 137 -8.56 37.94 4.38
CA GLU A 137 -7.60 37.24 5.23
C GLU A 137 -7.05 38.16 6.32
N THR A 138 -6.86 37.59 7.50
CA THR A 138 -6.12 38.17 8.63
C THR A 138 -4.90 37.29 8.93
N ALA A 139 -4.09 37.64 9.93
CA ALA A 139 -2.90 36.84 10.28
C ALA A 139 -3.28 35.41 10.75
N ASP A 140 -4.40 35.29 11.44
CA ASP A 140 -4.84 34.09 12.15
C ASP A 140 -6.14 33.47 11.62
N ALA A 141 -6.96 34.22 10.87
CA ALA A 141 -8.25 33.74 10.36
C ALA A 141 -8.60 34.24 8.95
N VAL A 142 -9.61 33.64 8.34
CA VAL A 142 -10.29 34.11 7.14
C VAL A 142 -11.72 34.48 7.50
N GLN A 143 -12.19 35.61 6.98
CA GLN A 143 -13.56 36.09 7.12
C GLN A 143 -14.27 36.04 5.77
N VAL A 144 -15.48 35.48 5.71
CA VAL A 144 -16.30 35.38 4.48
C VAL A 144 -17.54 36.22 4.64
N GLU A 145 -17.79 37.07 3.65
CA GLU A 145 -18.98 37.90 3.51
C GLU A 145 -20.01 37.20 2.62
N PHE A 146 -21.27 37.21 3.05
CA PHE A 146 -22.40 36.61 2.33
C PHE A 146 -23.36 37.68 1.79
N ALA A 147 -24.09 37.34 0.73
CA ALA A 147 -24.98 38.26 0.02
C ALA A 147 -26.09 38.87 0.90
N ASP A 148 -26.47 38.20 1.99
CA ASP A 148 -27.45 38.68 2.97
C ASP A 148 -26.85 39.57 4.08
N GLY A 149 -25.56 39.89 3.98
CA GLY A 149 -24.83 40.71 4.93
C GLY A 149 -24.30 39.94 6.15
N ARG A 150 -24.54 38.63 6.26
CA ARG A 150 -23.86 37.81 7.27
C ARG A 150 -22.36 37.77 7.01
N THR A 151 -21.62 37.53 8.08
CA THR A 151 -20.18 37.33 8.02
C THR A 151 -19.78 36.21 8.96
N LEU A 152 -18.96 35.28 8.48
CA LEU A 152 -18.45 34.16 9.28
C LEU A 152 -16.92 34.14 9.22
N SER A 153 -16.28 33.62 10.26
CA SER A 153 -14.81 33.51 10.35
C SER A 153 -14.37 32.13 10.80
N ALA A 154 -13.24 31.66 10.27
CA ALA A 154 -12.56 30.43 10.69
C ALA A 154 -11.06 30.51 10.40
N ASP A 155 -10.28 29.53 10.86
CA ASP A 155 -8.83 29.49 10.65
C ASP A 155 -8.46 29.27 9.17
N VAL A 156 -9.30 28.56 8.41
CA VAL A 156 -9.14 28.30 6.98
C VAL A 156 -10.47 28.39 6.22
N LEU A 157 -10.37 28.71 4.93
CA LEU A 157 -11.49 28.77 3.98
C LEU A 157 -11.27 27.79 2.82
N ILE A 158 -12.24 26.91 2.61
CA ILE A 158 -12.27 25.96 1.50
C ILE A 158 -13.36 26.37 0.51
N GLY A 159 -12.93 26.82 -0.68
CA GLY A 159 -13.84 27.14 -1.79
C GLY A 159 -14.24 25.89 -2.57
N ALA A 160 -15.45 25.38 -2.32
CA ALA A 160 -16.03 24.20 -2.98
C ALA A 160 -17.34 24.56 -3.74
N ASP A 161 -17.45 25.81 -4.18
CA ASP A 161 -18.65 26.47 -4.72
C ASP A 161 -18.83 26.30 -6.25
N GLY A 162 -18.12 25.32 -6.83
CA GLY A 162 -18.35 24.81 -8.17
C GLY A 162 -17.76 25.67 -9.31
N ILE A 163 -18.16 25.36 -10.55
CA ILE A 163 -17.57 25.93 -11.77
C ILE A 163 -17.68 27.47 -11.89
N ASN A 164 -18.63 28.06 -11.16
CA ASN A 164 -18.90 29.50 -11.08
C ASN A 164 -18.42 30.11 -9.75
N SER A 165 -17.42 29.50 -9.13
CA SER A 165 -16.89 29.86 -7.81
C SER A 165 -16.57 31.36 -7.67
N ALA A 166 -17.15 31.98 -6.65
CA ALA A 166 -16.85 33.35 -6.22
C ALA A 166 -15.48 33.42 -5.55
N ILE A 167 -15.12 32.38 -4.77
CA ILE A 167 -13.81 32.29 -4.11
C ILE A 167 -12.69 32.24 -5.16
N ARG A 168 -12.85 31.42 -6.21
CA ARG A 168 -11.92 31.36 -7.35
C ARG A 168 -11.84 32.71 -8.06
N ALA A 169 -12.97 33.38 -8.27
CA ALA A 169 -13.01 34.67 -8.96
C ALA A 169 -12.25 35.76 -8.20
N GLN A 170 -12.30 35.75 -6.86
CA GLN A 170 -11.51 36.67 -6.05
C GLN A 170 -10.01 36.35 -6.06
N LEU A 171 -9.62 35.06 -6.05
CA LEU A 171 -8.21 34.64 -6.10
C LEU A 171 -7.53 34.88 -7.45
N HIS A 172 -8.24 34.60 -8.55
CA HIS A 172 -7.63 34.52 -9.89
C HIS A 172 -8.30 35.42 -10.94
N GLY A 173 -9.29 36.21 -10.55
CA GLY A 173 -10.11 37.00 -11.46
C GLY A 173 -11.32 36.24 -12.03
N ALA A 174 -12.38 36.99 -12.32
CA ALA A 174 -13.59 36.46 -12.91
C ALA A 174 -13.37 36.15 -14.40
N GLU A 175 -13.59 34.89 -14.78
CA GLU A 175 -13.50 34.42 -16.17
C GLU A 175 -14.66 33.47 -16.48
N ALA A 176 -15.14 33.47 -17.72
CA ALA A 176 -16.16 32.51 -18.15
C ALA A 176 -15.57 31.08 -18.34
N PRO A 177 -16.32 30.01 -18.06
CA PRO A 177 -15.90 28.65 -18.38
C PRO A 177 -15.66 28.46 -19.89
N ARG A 178 -14.71 27.59 -20.24
CA ARG A 178 -14.38 27.25 -21.63
C ARG A 178 -15.43 26.27 -22.18
N PRO A 179 -16.07 26.56 -23.33
CA PRO A 179 -17.05 25.66 -23.91
C PRO A 179 -16.47 24.30 -24.34
N GLY A 180 -17.22 23.24 -24.10
CA GLY A 180 -16.98 21.88 -24.59
C GLY A 180 -17.46 21.67 -26.04
N LYS A 181 -18.40 22.51 -26.51
CA LYS A 181 -19.04 22.44 -27.84
C LYS A 181 -19.91 21.18 -28.04
N PHE A 182 -20.62 20.79 -26.98
CA PHE A 182 -21.71 19.82 -27.02
C PHE A 182 -22.68 20.05 -25.86
N VAL A 183 -23.93 19.62 -26.05
CA VAL A 183 -24.95 19.56 -24.98
C VAL A 183 -24.95 18.15 -24.40
N CYS A 184 -25.23 18.04 -23.10
CA CYS A 184 -25.44 16.79 -22.39
C CYS A 184 -26.89 16.71 -21.91
N TRP A 185 -27.56 15.60 -22.17
CA TRP A 185 -28.82 15.26 -21.53
C TRP A 185 -28.59 14.20 -20.46
N LEU A 186 -29.24 14.34 -19.31
CA LEU A 186 -29.08 13.47 -18.16
C LEU A 186 -30.45 13.17 -17.57
N ALA A 187 -30.74 11.90 -17.26
CA ALA A 187 -31.94 11.55 -16.52
C ALA A 187 -31.81 10.22 -15.78
N LEU A 188 -32.68 10.04 -14.80
CA LEU A 188 -32.78 8.84 -13.98
C LEU A 188 -34.21 8.33 -14.07
N VAL A 189 -34.39 7.03 -14.33
CA VAL A 189 -35.72 6.46 -14.57
C VAL A 189 -35.78 5.02 -14.06
N PRO A 190 -36.89 4.61 -13.40
CA PRO A 190 -37.19 3.21 -13.17
C PRO A 190 -37.37 2.50 -14.51
N PHE A 191 -36.45 1.62 -14.87
CA PHE A 191 -36.41 1.02 -16.21
C PHE A 191 -35.72 -0.34 -16.19
N ALA A 192 -36.37 -1.31 -16.81
CA ALA A 192 -35.82 -2.65 -17.00
C ALA A 192 -35.90 -3.03 -18.48
N HIS A 193 -34.81 -3.58 -19.01
CA HIS A 193 -34.74 -4.03 -20.40
C HIS A 193 -33.78 -5.21 -20.52
N PRO A 194 -34.08 -6.26 -21.32
CA PRO A 194 -33.22 -7.44 -21.44
C PRO A 194 -31.78 -7.15 -21.94
N ALA A 195 -31.58 -6.01 -22.61
CA ALA A 195 -30.26 -5.58 -23.09
C ALA A 195 -29.40 -4.87 -22.02
N ILE A 196 -29.95 -4.63 -20.83
CA ILE A 196 -29.29 -3.98 -19.69
C ILE A 196 -29.22 -5.01 -18.56
N GLU A 197 -28.04 -5.62 -18.41
CA GLU A 197 -27.78 -6.56 -17.33
C GLU A 197 -27.52 -5.83 -16.00
N PRO A 198 -27.73 -6.47 -14.84
CA PRO A 198 -27.35 -5.90 -13.55
C PRO A 198 -25.86 -5.53 -13.49
N GLY A 199 -25.55 -4.31 -13.07
CA GLY A 199 -24.20 -3.74 -13.05
C GLY A 199 -23.63 -3.39 -14.42
N ALA A 200 -24.45 -3.33 -15.48
CA ALA A 200 -23.97 -2.97 -16.82
C ALA A 200 -23.81 -1.45 -17.00
N SER A 201 -22.71 -1.07 -17.65
CA SER A 201 -22.45 0.26 -18.18
C SER A 201 -22.28 0.17 -19.70
N ILE A 202 -23.18 0.78 -20.47
CA ILE A 202 -23.24 0.62 -21.93
C ILE A 202 -23.11 1.98 -22.60
N HIS A 203 -22.12 2.15 -23.46
CA HIS A 203 -21.87 3.38 -24.20
C HIS A 203 -22.05 3.17 -25.71
N TYR A 204 -23.01 3.88 -26.31
CA TYR A 204 -23.29 3.89 -27.74
C TYR A 204 -22.60 5.07 -28.41
N TRP A 205 -21.73 4.79 -29.39
CA TRP A 205 -20.85 5.79 -30.01
C TRP A 205 -21.24 6.07 -31.45
N GLY A 206 -21.86 7.22 -31.68
CA GLY A 206 -22.28 7.68 -32.99
C GLY A 206 -21.34 8.73 -33.60
N ARG A 207 -21.88 9.45 -34.59
CA ARG A 207 -21.22 10.56 -35.29
C ARG A 207 -21.58 11.89 -34.64
N GLY A 208 -20.71 12.39 -33.76
CA GLY A 208 -20.96 13.61 -32.98
C GLY A 208 -22.19 13.52 -32.06
N MET A 209 -22.56 12.29 -31.70
CA MET A 209 -23.66 11.95 -30.81
C MET A 209 -23.28 10.69 -30.04
N ARG A 210 -23.73 10.60 -28.79
CA ARG A 210 -23.50 9.45 -27.92
C ARG A 210 -24.69 9.24 -27.00
N PHE A 211 -24.82 8.01 -26.53
CA PHE A 211 -25.78 7.63 -25.51
C PHE A 211 -25.10 6.69 -24.51
N GLY A 212 -25.35 6.85 -23.22
CA GLY A 212 -24.84 6.00 -22.16
C GLY A 212 -25.95 5.54 -21.24
N ILE A 213 -25.83 4.32 -20.74
CA ILE A 213 -26.78 3.66 -19.86
C ILE A 213 -25.99 3.01 -18.73
N HIS A 214 -26.35 3.30 -17.50
CA HIS A 214 -25.80 2.68 -16.31
C HIS A 214 -26.93 2.06 -15.49
N ASP A 215 -26.85 0.76 -15.22
CA ASP A 215 -27.62 0.17 -14.13
C ASP A 215 -27.09 0.74 -12.81
N ILE A 216 -27.98 1.35 -12.04
CA ILE A 216 -27.65 1.96 -10.74
C ILE A 216 -28.29 1.19 -9.57
N GLY A 217 -28.88 0.03 -9.85
CA GLY A 217 -29.48 -0.83 -8.84
C GLY A 217 -30.93 -0.46 -8.54
N HIS A 218 -31.57 -1.29 -7.72
CA HIS A 218 -32.95 -1.11 -7.25
C HIS A 218 -33.99 -0.91 -8.38
N GLY A 219 -33.71 -1.44 -9.57
CA GLY A 219 -34.57 -1.31 -10.75
C GLY A 219 -34.51 0.05 -11.47
N ASN A 220 -33.52 0.89 -11.13
CA ASN A 220 -33.33 2.20 -11.72
C ASN A 220 -32.15 2.22 -12.68
N VAL A 221 -32.25 3.08 -13.69
CA VAL A 221 -31.20 3.32 -14.67
C VAL A 221 -30.90 4.82 -14.73
N TYR A 222 -29.61 5.13 -14.77
CA TYR A 222 -29.12 6.45 -15.16
C TYR A 222 -28.73 6.42 -16.62
N TRP A 223 -29.28 7.32 -17.43
CA TRP A 223 -28.85 7.50 -18.81
C TRP A 223 -28.40 8.92 -19.09
N TRP A 224 -27.49 9.03 -20.04
CA TRP A 224 -27.02 10.29 -20.56
C TRP A 224 -26.91 10.26 -22.07
N ALA A 225 -27.06 11.41 -22.71
CA ALA A 225 -26.85 11.56 -24.13
C ALA A 225 -26.02 12.81 -24.40
N THR A 226 -25.33 12.85 -25.53
CA THR A 226 -24.61 14.06 -25.94
C THR A 226 -24.78 14.34 -27.42
N LEU A 227 -24.70 15.62 -27.78
CA LEU A 227 -24.73 16.09 -29.16
C LEU A 227 -23.72 17.22 -29.37
N THR A 228 -22.78 17.01 -30.29
CA THR A 228 -21.84 18.04 -30.74
C THR A 228 -22.59 19.22 -31.35
N THR A 229 -22.36 20.43 -30.86
CA THR A 229 -23.06 21.62 -31.35
C THR A 229 -22.23 22.89 -31.06
N THR A 230 -22.68 24.08 -31.47
CA THR A 230 -21.97 25.32 -31.11
C THR A 230 -22.15 25.65 -29.63
N ALA A 231 -21.30 26.53 -29.08
CA ALA A 231 -21.39 26.89 -27.66
C ALA A 231 -22.72 27.60 -27.36
N GLU A 232 -23.16 28.46 -28.29
CA GLU A 232 -24.39 29.25 -28.21
C GLU A 232 -25.60 28.32 -28.23
N GLN A 233 -25.64 27.36 -29.17
CA GLN A 233 -26.73 26.40 -29.25
C GLN A 233 -26.80 25.48 -28.02
N ALA A 234 -25.66 25.07 -27.46
CA ALA A 234 -25.63 24.23 -26.26
C ALA A 234 -26.14 24.98 -25.02
N ALA A 235 -25.89 26.28 -24.92
CA ALA A 235 -26.31 27.11 -23.79
C ALA A 235 -27.84 27.30 -23.75
N ASP A 236 -28.47 27.45 -24.91
CA ASP A 236 -29.90 27.73 -25.06
C ASP A 236 -30.69 26.51 -25.60
N TRP A 237 -30.26 25.28 -25.29
CA TRP A 237 -30.82 24.09 -25.92
C TRP A 237 -32.29 23.85 -25.52
N PRO A 238 -33.23 23.71 -26.47
CA PRO A 238 -34.65 23.52 -26.16
C PRO A 238 -34.92 22.15 -25.52
N HIS A 239 -35.62 22.16 -24.38
CA HIS A 239 -35.83 21.01 -23.49
C HIS A 239 -36.91 20.01 -23.96
N GLY A 240 -36.91 19.62 -25.25
CA GLY A 240 -37.96 18.77 -25.82
C GLY A 240 -37.60 17.28 -25.85
N LYS A 241 -38.39 16.43 -25.17
CA LYS A 241 -38.30 14.96 -25.29
C LYS A 241 -38.49 14.48 -26.74
N ASP A 242 -39.32 15.17 -27.51
CA ASP A 242 -39.55 14.86 -28.93
C ASP A 242 -38.30 15.05 -29.81
N ASP A 243 -37.44 16.03 -29.49
CA ASP A 243 -36.16 16.23 -30.19
C ASP A 243 -35.21 15.05 -29.95
N LEU A 244 -35.13 14.58 -28.70
CA LEU A 244 -34.38 13.37 -28.35
C LEU A 244 -34.90 12.14 -29.09
N LEU A 245 -36.21 11.88 -29.05
CA LEU A 245 -36.82 10.75 -29.76
C LEU A 245 -36.55 10.81 -31.27
N THR A 246 -36.65 11.98 -31.87
CA THR A 246 -36.35 12.18 -33.30
C THR A 246 -34.88 11.89 -33.62
N ARG A 247 -33.96 12.35 -32.79
CA ARG A 247 -32.51 12.17 -32.99
C ARG A 247 -32.05 10.73 -32.81
N PHE A 248 -32.65 10.01 -31.87
CA PHE A 248 -32.30 8.63 -31.52
C PHE A 248 -33.20 7.58 -32.19
N ALA A 249 -34.14 7.98 -33.06
CA ALA A 249 -35.10 7.08 -33.71
C ALA A 249 -34.48 5.87 -34.44
N SER A 250 -33.28 6.04 -35.02
CA SER A 250 -32.57 4.98 -35.74
C SER A 250 -31.55 4.22 -34.89
N TRP A 251 -31.49 4.48 -33.58
CA TRP A 251 -30.58 3.82 -32.66
C TRP A 251 -31.24 2.57 -32.07
N ALA A 252 -30.46 1.81 -31.29
CA ALA A 252 -30.91 0.57 -30.67
C ALA A 252 -32.24 0.76 -29.90
N PRO A 253 -33.18 -0.21 -29.99
CA PRO A 253 -34.55 -0.05 -29.47
C PRO A 253 -34.63 0.37 -27.99
N GLU A 254 -33.70 -0.09 -27.17
CA GLU A 254 -33.60 0.24 -25.75
C GLU A 254 -33.42 1.74 -25.50
N ILE A 255 -32.78 2.48 -26.42
CA ILE A 255 -32.56 3.92 -26.30
C ILE A 255 -33.88 4.69 -26.48
N THR A 256 -34.64 4.36 -27.52
CA THR A 256 -35.95 4.97 -27.72
C THR A 256 -36.91 4.59 -26.59
N ALA A 257 -36.85 3.34 -26.12
CA ALA A 257 -37.66 2.88 -25.00
C ALA A 257 -37.37 3.63 -23.70
N ILE A 258 -36.09 3.83 -23.34
CA ILE A 258 -35.73 4.52 -22.10
C ILE A 258 -36.07 6.02 -22.15
N ILE A 259 -35.84 6.69 -23.28
CA ILE A 259 -36.26 8.09 -23.48
C ILE A 259 -37.79 8.18 -23.34
N THR A 260 -38.53 7.25 -23.96
CA THR A 260 -40.00 7.22 -23.88
C THR A 260 -40.51 6.99 -22.45
N ALA A 261 -39.83 6.17 -21.65
CA ALA A 261 -40.20 5.93 -20.25
C ALA A 261 -39.88 7.12 -19.33
N THR A 262 -38.90 7.95 -19.68
CA THR A 262 -38.43 9.06 -18.84
C THR A 262 -39.42 10.24 -18.89
N PRO A 263 -39.95 10.73 -17.76
CA PRO A 263 -40.75 11.96 -17.74
C PRO A 263 -39.94 13.14 -18.27
N GLU A 264 -40.55 14.01 -19.07
CA GLU A 264 -39.84 15.14 -19.69
C GLU A 264 -39.29 16.11 -18.63
N SER A 265 -39.99 16.27 -17.50
CA SER A 265 -39.53 17.06 -16.34
C SER A 265 -38.22 16.58 -15.73
N ASP A 266 -37.87 15.30 -15.96
CA ASP A 266 -36.72 14.65 -15.34
C ASP A 266 -35.51 14.64 -16.28
N ILE A 267 -35.67 15.13 -17.53
CA ILE A 267 -34.60 15.26 -18.51
C ILE A 267 -33.92 16.62 -18.37
N LEU A 268 -32.71 16.61 -17.83
CA LEU A 268 -31.88 17.80 -17.75
C LEU A 268 -31.10 17.97 -19.05
N ALA A 269 -30.95 19.21 -19.53
CA ALA A 269 -30.06 19.55 -20.65
C ALA A 269 -29.05 20.61 -20.19
N LEU A 270 -27.76 20.30 -20.28
CA LEU A 270 -26.68 21.15 -19.78
C LEU A 270 -25.59 21.33 -20.84
N PRO A 271 -25.04 22.54 -21.03
CA PRO A 271 -23.87 22.74 -21.88
C PRO A 271 -22.65 22.11 -21.21
N ALA A 272 -21.83 21.39 -21.99
CA ALA A 272 -20.56 20.90 -21.49
C ALA A 272 -19.54 22.05 -21.38
N GLN A 273 -18.91 22.20 -20.22
CA GLN A 273 -17.95 23.26 -19.93
C GLN A 273 -16.81 22.74 -19.05
N ASP A 274 -15.64 23.37 -19.15
CA ASP A 274 -14.50 23.13 -18.25
C ASP A 274 -13.69 24.43 -18.06
N ARG A 275 -12.54 24.37 -17.38
CA ARG A 275 -11.56 25.46 -17.37
C ARG A 275 -10.14 24.92 -17.65
N PRO A 276 -9.22 25.76 -18.16
CA PRO A 276 -7.79 25.41 -18.15
C PRO A 276 -7.29 25.14 -16.71
N PRO A 277 -6.36 24.19 -16.52
CA PRO A 277 -5.76 23.94 -15.21
C PRO A 277 -5.08 25.18 -14.63
N LEU A 278 -5.25 25.40 -13.33
CA LEU A 278 -4.54 26.42 -12.55
C LEU A 278 -3.20 25.87 -12.04
N THR A 279 -2.20 26.75 -11.90
CA THR A 279 -0.90 26.43 -11.30
C THR A 279 -0.86 26.64 -9.79
N GLU A 280 -1.85 27.33 -9.23
CA GLU A 280 -2.03 27.65 -7.81
C GLU A 280 -3.54 27.66 -7.53
N TRP A 281 -4.01 27.10 -6.41
CA TRP A 281 -5.44 27.03 -6.06
C TRP A 281 -5.82 27.91 -4.87
N GLY A 282 -4.88 28.64 -4.30
CA GLY A 282 -5.11 29.34 -3.07
C GLY A 282 -3.97 30.27 -2.70
N SER A 283 -4.23 31.12 -1.72
CA SER A 283 -3.26 32.00 -1.10
C SER A 283 -3.51 32.01 0.40
N GLY A 284 -2.44 32.12 1.19
CA GLY A 284 -2.52 32.09 2.65
C GLY A 284 -3.39 30.93 3.18
N ARG A 285 -4.48 31.28 3.85
CA ARG A 285 -5.39 30.36 4.55
C ARG A 285 -6.58 29.89 3.70
N VAL A 286 -6.56 30.19 2.40
CA VAL A 286 -7.63 29.86 1.44
C VAL A 286 -7.14 28.81 0.44
N ALA A 287 -7.98 27.84 0.12
CA ALA A 287 -7.74 26.87 -0.96
C ALA A 287 -9.04 26.48 -1.69
N LEU A 288 -8.94 26.19 -2.99
CA LEU A 288 -10.05 25.69 -3.79
C LEU A 288 -10.11 24.14 -3.79
N LEU A 289 -11.31 23.60 -3.99
CA LEU A 289 -11.60 22.17 -4.03
C LEU A 289 -12.65 21.83 -5.10
N GLY A 290 -12.48 20.68 -5.77
CA GLY A 290 -13.43 20.19 -6.77
C GLY A 290 -13.57 21.13 -7.98
N ASP A 291 -14.80 21.31 -8.47
CA ASP A 291 -15.10 22.13 -9.66
C ASP A 291 -14.74 23.62 -9.51
N ALA A 292 -14.51 24.11 -8.29
CA ALA A 292 -13.96 25.45 -8.06
C ALA A 292 -12.47 25.52 -8.47
N ALA A 293 -11.73 24.42 -8.36
CA ALA A 293 -10.32 24.31 -8.70
C ALA A 293 -10.07 23.74 -10.11
N HIS A 294 -10.72 22.64 -10.47
CA HIS A 294 -10.42 21.87 -11.69
C HIS A 294 -11.68 21.35 -12.42
N PRO A 295 -12.61 22.24 -12.81
CA PRO A 295 -13.80 21.81 -13.54
C PRO A 295 -13.40 21.20 -14.88
N MET A 296 -13.93 20.02 -15.18
CA MET A 296 -13.55 19.19 -16.33
C MET A 296 -14.76 18.74 -17.16
N LEU A 297 -14.52 18.39 -18.43
CA LEU A 297 -15.56 17.76 -19.25
C LEU A 297 -15.91 16.36 -18.70
N PRO A 298 -17.15 15.88 -18.84
CA PRO A 298 -17.59 14.63 -18.22
C PRO A 298 -17.01 13.35 -18.86
N SER A 299 -16.17 13.46 -19.89
CA SER A 299 -15.70 12.32 -20.70
C SER A 299 -14.99 11.20 -19.93
N LEU A 300 -14.22 11.51 -18.88
CA LEU A 300 -13.60 10.49 -18.02
C LEU A 300 -14.47 10.11 -16.80
N GLY A 301 -15.55 10.84 -16.55
CA GLY A 301 -16.38 10.65 -15.34
C GLY A 301 -15.66 11.00 -14.04
N GLN A 302 -14.61 11.84 -14.07
CA GLN A 302 -13.69 12.02 -12.95
C GLN A 302 -13.93 13.28 -12.09
N GLY A 303 -14.92 14.14 -12.41
CA GLY A 303 -15.16 15.38 -11.66
C GLY A 303 -15.47 15.16 -10.18
N ALA A 304 -16.55 14.43 -9.88
CA ALA A 304 -16.94 14.10 -8.50
C ALA A 304 -15.89 13.23 -7.80
N ASN A 305 -15.30 12.28 -8.53
CA ASN A 305 -14.25 11.40 -8.02
C ASN A 305 -13.00 12.18 -7.57
N SER A 306 -12.57 13.15 -8.37
CA SER A 306 -11.43 14.02 -8.04
C SER A 306 -11.73 14.96 -6.89
N ALA A 307 -12.97 15.46 -6.77
CA ALA A 307 -13.37 16.29 -5.63
C ALA A 307 -13.38 15.50 -4.30
N ILE A 308 -13.72 14.21 -4.36
CA ILE A 308 -13.58 13.29 -3.21
C ILE A 308 -12.10 13.08 -2.88
N GLU A 309 -11.26 12.80 -3.88
CA GLU A 309 -9.81 12.70 -3.70
C GLU A 309 -9.23 13.97 -3.02
N ASP A 310 -9.66 15.15 -3.47
CA ASP A 310 -9.22 16.42 -2.91
C ASP A 310 -9.56 16.56 -1.44
N ALA A 311 -10.82 16.30 -1.07
CA ALA A 311 -11.30 16.44 0.31
C ALA A 311 -10.50 15.57 1.29
N VAL A 312 -10.23 14.33 0.88
CA VAL A 312 -9.44 13.37 1.65
C VAL A 312 -7.99 13.85 1.80
N VAL A 313 -7.35 14.29 0.72
CA VAL A 313 -5.95 14.81 0.78
C VAL A 313 -5.88 16.10 1.59
N LEU A 314 -6.84 17.01 1.43
CA LEU A 314 -6.91 18.29 2.14
C LEU A 314 -7.00 18.08 3.66
N ALA A 315 -7.93 17.23 4.11
CA ALA A 315 -8.09 16.93 5.52
C ALA A 315 -6.83 16.24 6.08
N HIS A 316 -6.24 15.32 5.33
CA HIS A 316 -5.00 14.66 5.73
C HIS A 316 -3.84 15.65 5.91
N THR A 317 -3.61 16.57 4.97
CA THR A 317 -2.49 17.52 5.09
C THR A 317 -2.71 18.48 6.26
N LEU A 318 -3.93 18.96 6.48
CA LEU A 318 -4.28 19.80 7.64
C LEU A 318 -4.13 19.06 8.98
N ALA A 319 -4.35 17.75 9.01
CA ALA A 319 -4.19 16.93 10.21
C ALA A 319 -2.72 16.61 10.56
N THR A 320 -1.82 16.64 9.58
CA THR A 320 -0.46 16.11 9.69
C THR A 320 0.65 17.15 9.65
N HIS A 321 0.32 18.43 9.45
CA HIS A 321 1.27 19.53 9.40
C HIS A 321 0.98 20.57 10.49
N ASP A 322 2.04 21.15 11.06
CA ASP A 322 1.97 22.09 12.18
C ASP A 322 1.59 23.54 11.78
N ASP A 323 1.47 23.82 10.48
CA ASP A 323 1.07 25.13 9.96
C ASP A 323 -0.01 24.99 8.88
N ALA A 324 -1.09 25.77 9.02
CA ALA A 324 -2.25 25.73 8.13
C ALA A 324 -1.90 26.11 6.69
N VAL A 325 -1.11 27.16 6.50
CA VAL A 325 -0.75 27.64 5.17
C VAL A 325 0.09 26.59 4.45
N THR A 326 1.11 26.06 5.13
CA THR A 326 1.96 24.98 4.62
C THR A 326 1.14 23.75 4.25
N ALA A 327 0.20 23.33 5.11
CA ALA A 327 -0.70 22.21 4.85
C ALA A 327 -1.53 22.39 3.57
N LEU A 328 -2.08 23.58 3.35
CA LEU A 328 -2.84 23.91 2.14
C LEU A 328 -1.94 23.92 0.90
N ARG A 329 -0.71 24.44 0.99
CA ARG A 329 0.25 24.40 -0.13
C ARG A 329 0.63 22.96 -0.48
N VAL A 330 0.84 22.09 0.50
CA VAL A 330 1.16 20.67 0.28
C VAL A 330 -0.01 19.94 -0.38
N TYR A 331 -1.24 20.22 0.05
CA TYR A 331 -2.46 19.73 -0.61
C TYR A 331 -2.46 20.09 -2.11
N GLU A 332 -2.21 21.37 -2.43
CA GLU A 332 -2.19 21.83 -3.82
C GLU A 332 -1.09 21.17 -4.65
N GLN A 333 0.12 21.06 -4.12
CA GLN A 333 1.24 20.40 -4.80
C GLN A 333 0.94 18.95 -5.15
N ARG A 334 0.19 18.24 -4.30
CA ARG A 334 -0.24 16.85 -4.54
C ARG A 334 -1.35 16.77 -5.58
N ARG A 335 -2.31 17.69 -5.54
CA ARG A 335 -3.55 17.60 -6.34
C ARG A 335 -3.45 18.23 -7.73
N ILE A 336 -2.70 19.32 -7.90
CA ILE A 336 -2.59 20.04 -9.18
C ILE A 336 -2.13 19.13 -10.34
N PRO A 337 -1.02 18.36 -10.23
CA PRO A 337 -0.58 17.52 -11.35
C PRO A 337 -1.61 16.43 -11.71
N ARG A 338 -2.23 15.83 -10.68
CA ARG A 338 -3.23 14.77 -10.81
C ARG A 338 -4.47 15.27 -11.53
N THR A 339 -5.04 16.39 -11.11
CA THR A 339 -6.27 16.91 -11.72
C THR A 339 -5.99 17.60 -13.07
N THR A 340 -4.80 18.16 -13.28
CA THR A 340 -4.35 18.64 -14.60
C THR A 340 -4.39 17.50 -15.62
N MET A 341 -3.86 16.32 -15.27
CA MET A 341 -3.92 15.13 -16.12
C MET A 341 -5.37 14.77 -16.48
N LEU A 342 -6.29 14.83 -15.52
CA LEU A 342 -7.70 14.49 -15.70
C LEU A 342 -8.47 15.53 -16.52
N VAL A 343 -8.24 16.83 -16.30
CA VAL A 343 -8.85 17.92 -17.08
C VAL A 343 -8.42 17.83 -18.55
N ASP A 344 -7.11 17.71 -18.80
CA ASP A 344 -6.57 17.63 -20.15
C ASP A 344 -6.96 16.31 -20.84
N GLY A 345 -6.93 15.21 -20.10
CA GLY A 345 -7.38 13.89 -20.56
C GLY A 345 -8.85 13.92 -20.98
N SER A 346 -9.73 14.46 -20.13
CA SER A 346 -11.16 14.60 -20.40
C SER A 346 -11.42 15.43 -21.65
N ARG A 347 -10.68 16.54 -21.85
CA ARG A 347 -10.82 17.35 -23.05
C ARG A 347 -10.31 16.67 -24.33
N LYS A 348 -9.19 15.97 -24.26
CA LYS A 348 -8.66 15.20 -25.40
C LYS A 348 -9.63 14.10 -25.79
N LEU A 349 -10.12 13.34 -24.81
CA LEU A 349 -11.08 12.25 -25.02
C LEU A 349 -12.41 12.79 -25.57
N GLY A 350 -12.95 13.86 -25.00
CA GLY A 350 -14.17 14.49 -25.48
C GLY A 350 -14.10 14.91 -26.95
N ARG A 351 -12.96 15.42 -27.44
CA ARG A 351 -12.78 15.74 -28.88
C ARG A 351 -12.85 14.49 -29.77
N LEU A 352 -12.28 13.38 -29.32
CA LEU A 352 -12.29 12.10 -30.06
C LEU A 352 -13.69 11.48 -30.07
N GLU A 353 -14.33 11.45 -28.91
CA GLU A 353 -15.67 10.87 -28.72
C GLU A 353 -16.74 11.64 -29.51
N GLN A 354 -16.61 12.97 -29.57
CA GLN A 354 -17.56 13.87 -30.23
C GLN A 354 -17.27 14.16 -31.71
N THR A 355 -16.34 13.43 -32.33
CA THR A 355 -15.93 13.69 -33.71
C THR A 355 -17.07 13.42 -34.72
N ARG A 356 -17.18 14.32 -35.70
CA ARG A 356 -18.09 14.17 -36.86
C ARG A 356 -17.37 13.67 -38.12
N ASN A 357 -16.06 13.51 -38.06
CA ASN A 357 -15.24 13.07 -39.19
C ASN A 357 -15.34 11.55 -39.35
N ARG A 358 -15.86 11.10 -40.49
CA ARG A 358 -16.08 9.67 -40.78
C ARG A 358 -14.79 8.83 -40.74
N ALA A 359 -13.67 9.37 -41.20
CA ALA A 359 -12.39 8.65 -41.18
C ALA A 359 -11.90 8.45 -39.74
N LEU A 360 -12.01 9.49 -38.90
CA LEU A 360 -11.64 9.39 -37.48
C LEU A 360 -12.55 8.44 -36.71
N ILE A 361 -13.84 8.37 -37.05
CA ILE A 361 -14.77 7.38 -36.47
C ILE A 361 -14.31 5.96 -36.78
N VAL A 362 -13.94 5.66 -38.04
CA VAL A 362 -13.44 4.32 -38.41
C VAL A 362 -12.19 3.96 -37.61
N VAL A 363 -11.26 4.90 -37.42
CA VAL A 363 -10.05 4.69 -36.62
C VAL A 363 -10.38 4.48 -35.15
N ARG A 364 -11.21 5.35 -34.56
CA ARG A 364 -11.68 5.28 -33.18
C ARG A 364 -12.36 3.93 -32.90
N ASP A 365 -13.32 3.56 -33.75
CA ASP A 365 -14.10 2.34 -33.56
C ASP A 365 -13.24 1.09 -33.80
N GLY A 366 -12.30 1.16 -34.75
CA GLY A 366 -11.30 0.11 -34.97
C GLY A 366 -10.37 -0.08 -33.77
N PHE A 367 -9.94 1.01 -33.13
CA PHE A 367 -9.12 0.96 -31.91
C PHE A 367 -9.89 0.33 -30.75
N ILE A 368 -11.15 0.70 -30.52
CA ILE A 368 -11.97 0.10 -29.45
C ILE A 368 -12.24 -1.39 -29.72
N ALA A 369 -12.60 -1.74 -30.97
CA ALA A 369 -12.98 -3.12 -31.30
C ALA A 369 -11.80 -4.09 -31.37
N LYS A 370 -10.65 -3.65 -31.91
CA LYS A 370 -9.50 -4.51 -32.24
C LYS A 370 -8.20 -4.11 -31.54
N GLY A 371 -8.23 -3.09 -30.69
CA GLY A 371 -7.07 -2.65 -29.92
C GLY A 371 -6.57 -3.73 -28.97
N ASN A 372 -5.33 -3.57 -28.52
CA ASN A 372 -4.77 -4.45 -27.51
C ASN A 372 -5.54 -4.28 -26.19
N GLU A 373 -6.10 -5.37 -25.68
CA GLU A 373 -6.93 -5.40 -24.47
C GLU A 373 -6.22 -4.83 -23.26
N ALA A 374 -4.98 -5.26 -22.99
CA ALA A 374 -4.20 -4.77 -21.86
C ALA A 374 -3.96 -3.25 -21.95
N LYS A 375 -3.74 -2.72 -23.17
CA LYS A 375 -3.60 -1.26 -23.35
C LYS A 375 -4.92 -0.52 -23.10
N LEU A 376 -6.05 -1.09 -23.53
CA LEU A 376 -7.37 -0.50 -23.28
C LEU A 376 -7.69 -0.51 -21.78
N GLN A 377 -7.49 -1.66 -21.11
CA GLN A 377 -7.66 -1.79 -19.66
C GLN A 377 -6.77 -0.81 -18.89
N ALA A 378 -5.48 -0.72 -19.21
CA ALA A 378 -4.58 0.24 -18.58
C ALA A 378 -5.04 1.69 -18.77
N SER A 379 -5.53 2.05 -19.97
CA SER A 379 -6.06 3.40 -20.22
C SER A 379 -7.35 3.73 -19.47
N LEU A 380 -8.15 2.71 -19.13
CA LEU A 380 -9.33 2.86 -18.28
C LEU A 380 -8.91 2.94 -16.80
N ALA A 381 -7.93 2.13 -16.39
CA ALA A 381 -7.48 2.01 -15.00
C ALA A 381 -6.71 3.24 -14.49
N GLU A 382 -5.88 3.89 -15.30
CA GLU A 382 -5.01 5.01 -14.88
C GLU A 382 -5.79 6.21 -14.27
N PRO A 383 -6.90 6.68 -14.86
CA PRO A 383 -7.75 7.67 -14.21
C PRO A 383 -8.41 7.17 -12.91
N MET A 384 -8.61 5.86 -12.77
CA MET A 384 -9.24 5.20 -11.62
C MET A 384 -8.27 4.78 -10.51
N THR A 385 -6.97 5.04 -10.66
CA THR A 385 -5.97 4.73 -9.63
C THR A 385 -5.94 5.82 -8.55
N TRP A 386 -6.13 5.42 -7.29
CA TRP A 386 -5.93 6.28 -6.13
C TRP A 386 -4.42 6.49 -5.87
N PRO A 387 -3.91 7.73 -5.85
CA PRO A 387 -2.48 7.99 -5.64
C PRO A 387 -1.98 7.75 -4.20
N GLY A 388 -2.86 7.49 -3.23
CA GLY A 388 -2.49 7.34 -1.83
C GLY A 388 -2.31 8.66 -1.07
N LEU A 389 -2.02 8.54 0.22
CA LEU A 389 -1.79 9.67 1.13
C LEU A 389 -0.31 9.88 1.49
N GLY A 390 0.56 8.94 1.10
CA GLY A 390 2.00 9.02 1.35
C GLY A 390 2.66 10.20 0.65
N ASP A 391 3.93 10.43 0.96
CA ASP A 391 4.76 11.40 0.25
C ASP A 391 4.89 11.04 -1.23
N LEU A 392 5.35 11.99 -2.06
CA LEU A 392 5.52 11.88 -3.53
C LEU A 392 6.58 10.83 -3.96
N GLU A 393 6.84 9.83 -3.13
CA GLU A 393 7.69 8.69 -3.45
C GLU A 393 7.08 7.87 -4.60
N PRO A 394 7.92 7.23 -5.43
CA PRO A 394 7.43 6.42 -6.53
C PRO A 394 6.63 5.23 -5.97
N VAL A 395 5.31 5.34 -5.99
CA VAL A 395 4.39 4.27 -5.61
C VAL A 395 4.27 3.28 -6.77
N ALA A 396 4.31 1.98 -6.48
CA ALA A 396 3.95 0.98 -7.48
C ALA A 396 2.44 0.77 -7.46
N ALA A 397 1.78 0.99 -8.60
CA ALA A 397 0.42 0.50 -8.80
C ALA A 397 0.45 -1.04 -8.74
N LEU A 398 -0.42 -1.62 -7.93
CA LEU A 398 -0.71 -3.06 -7.96
C LEU A 398 -1.72 -3.33 -9.09
N PRO A 399 -1.66 -4.51 -9.75
CA PRO A 399 -0.71 -5.60 -9.62
C PRO A 399 0.68 -5.27 -10.18
N ARG A 400 1.72 -5.90 -9.63
CA ARG A 400 3.10 -5.79 -10.13
C ARG A 400 3.82 -7.13 -10.15
N PRO A 401 4.76 -7.37 -11.08
CA PRO A 401 5.58 -8.58 -11.05
C PRO A 401 6.41 -8.66 -9.77
N LEU A 402 6.66 -9.88 -9.30
CA LEU A 402 7.63 -10.13 -8.23
C LEU A 402 9.04 -9.80 -8.73
N SER A 403 9.81 -9.17 -7.87
CA SER A 403 11.22 -8.92 -8.05
C SER A 403 12.03 -10.23 -8.01
N THR A 404 13.35 -10.15 -8.22
CA THR A 404 14.20 -11.35 -8.20
C THR A 404 14.26 -11.93 -6.78
N LEU A 405 14.42 -11.07 -5.77
CA LEU A 405 14.43 -11.46 -4.36
C LEU A 405 13.05 -11.96 -3.90
N GLU A 406 11.97 -11.25 -4.24
CA GLU A 406 10.61 -11.66 -3.89
C GLU A 406 10.26 -13.01 -4.53
N ARG A 407 10.61 -13.19 -5.81
CA ARG A 407 10.42 -14.47 -6.53
C ARG A 407 11.25 -15.60 -5.92
N TRP A 408 12.44 -15.30 -5.41
CA TRP A 408 13.25 -16.28 -4.68
C TRP A 408 12.52 -16.76 -3.43
N HIS A 409 12.12 -15.85 -2.56
CA HIS A 409 11.39 -16.20 -1.34
C HIS A 409 10.11 -16.98 -1.65
N TRP A 410 9.32 -16.52 -2.63
CA TRP A 410 8.11 -17.23 -3.05
C TRP A 410 8.40 -18.63 -3.57
N THR A 411 9.40 -18.80 -4.46
CA THR A 411 9.77 -20.11 -5.02
C THR A 411 10.22 -21.09 -3.95
N VAL A 412 11.01 -20.60 -2.97
CA VAL A 412 11.45 -21.39 -1.83
C VAL A 412 10.25 -21.83 -0.97
N ASP A 413 9.35 -20.90 -0.68
CA ASP A 413 8.16 -21.13 0.13
C ASP A 413 7.22 -22.20 -0.48
N GLN A 414 7.19 -22.31 -1.82
CA GLN A 414 6.46 -23.38 -2.50
C GLN A 414 7.01 -24.79 -2.18
N VAL A 415 8.27 -24.94 -1.77
CA VAL A 415 8.87 -26.24 -1.40
C VAL A 415 8.56 -26.58 0.05
N ALA A 416 8.92 -25.68 0.96
CA ALA A 416 8.70 -25.80 2.39
C ALA A 416 8.42 -24.40 2.96
N PRO A 417 7.68 -24.29 4.08
CA PRO A 417 7.35 -22.98 4.68
C PRO A 417 8.60 -22.13 4.96
N LEU A 418 8.68 -20.95 4.35
CA LEU A 418 9.73 -19.95 4.57
C LEU A 418 9.09 -18.70 5.16
N HIS A 419 8.94 -18.71 6.47
CA HIS A 419 8.29 -17.64 7.22
C HIS A 419 9.26 -16.92 8.14
N ILE A 420 8.91 -15.68 8.47
CA ILE A 420 9.55 -14.91 9.53
C ILE A 420 8.51 -14.61 10.61
N VAL A 421 8.92 -14.77 11.86
CA VAL A 421 8.05 -14.59 13.02
C VAL A 421 8.61 -13.49 13.90
N SER A 422 7.75 -12.55 14.32
CA SER A 422 8.04 -11.65 15.43
C SER A 422 7.29 -12.10 16.67
N ARG A 423 7.86 -11.82 17.83
CA ARG A 423 7.21 -11.97 19.13
C ARG A 423 7.46 -10.72 19.95
N VAL A 424 6.41 -10.21 20.57
CA VAL A 424 6.49 -9.10 21.52
C VAL A 424 5.69 -9.46 22.76
N ARG A 425 6.26 -9.28 23.95
CA ARG A 425 5.55 -9.46 25.22
C ARG A 425 4.82 -8.18 25.60
N VAL A 426 3.55 -8.33 25.96
CA VAL A 426 2.66 -7.25 26.35
C VAL A 426 2.13 -7.53 27.75
N THR A 427 2.35 -6.61 28.67
CA THR A 427 1.80 -6.64 30.03
C THR A 427 0.69 -5.61 30.16
N GLY A 428 -0.46 -6.04 30.65
CA GLY A 428 -1.71 -5.27 30.74
C GLY A 428 -2.88 -6.00 30.06
N ASP A 429 -4.06 -5.40 30.12
CA ASP A 429 -5.29 -5.98 29.57
C ASP A 429 -5.31 -5.85 28.04
N LEU A 430 -4.67 -6.79 27.35
CA LEU A 430 -4.72 -6.92 25.89
C LEU A 430 -5.63 -8.11 25.52
N ASP A 431 -6.77 -7.82 24.92
CA ASP A 431 -7.69 -8.85 24.44
C ASP A 431 -7.60 -9.04 22.92
N ALA A 432 -8.23 -10.11 22.45
CA ALA A 432 -8.25 -10.46 21.03
C ALA A 432 -9.07 -9.49 20.18
N GLU A 433 -10.01 -8.73 20.74
CA GLU A 433 -10.79 -7.74 20.01
C GLU A 433 -9.93 -6.52 19.66
N ALA A 434 -9.16 -6.02 20.62
CA ALA A 434 -8.17 -4.97 20.42
C ALA A 434 -7.14 -5.37 19.36
N VAL A 435 -6.60 -6.59 19.44
CA VAL A 435 -5.66 -7.11 18.42
C VAL A 435 -6.32 -7.20 17.05
N ARG A 436 -7.56 -7.70 16.94
CA ARG A 436 -8.30 -7.74 15.66
C ARG A 436 -8.51 -6.33 15.09
N ALA A 437 -8.87 -5.36 15.92
CA ALA A 437 -9.05 -3.98 15.51
C ALA A 437 -7.73 -3.37 15.00
N GLY A 438 -6.63 -3.55 15.74
CA GLY A 438 -5.30 -3.09 15.33
C GLY A 438 -4.83 -3.74 14.03
N MET A 439 -5.08 -5.03 13.84
CA MET A 439 -4.77 -5.73 12.58
C MET A 439 -5.64 -5.27 11.41
N ALA A 440 -6.94 -5.04 11.62
CA ALA A 440 -7.82 -4.51 10.59
C ALA A 440 -7.36 -3.12 10.14
N ALA A 441 -6.95 -2.28 11.09
CA ALA A 441 -6.35 -0.98 10.80
C ALA A 441 -5.00 -1.12 10.08
N LEU A 442 -4.16 -2.09 10.46
CA LEU A 442 -2.90 -2.38 9.77
C LEU A 442 -3.14 -2.80 8.31
N THR A 443 -4.15 -3.63 8.03
CA THR A 443 -4.48 -4.04 6.65
C THR A 443 -4.96 -2.86 5.80
N ARG A 444 -5.72 -1.93 6.39
CA ARG A 444 -6.10 -0.68 5.71
C ARG A 444 -4.89 0.22 5.47
N ARG A 445 -3.93 0.23 6.39
CA ARG A 445 -2.69 1.00 6.29
C ARG A 445 -1.77 0.49 5.18
N HIS A 446 -1.68 -0.83 4.99
CA HIS A 446 -0.67 -1.44 4.10
C HIS A 446 -1.32 -2.22 2.94
N PRO A 447 -1.29 -1.70 1.71
CA PRO A 447 -1.88 -2.37 0.55
C PRO A 447 -1.33 -3.78 0.30
N MET A 448 -0.04 -3.99 0.58
CA MET A 448 0.62 -5.28 0.41
C MET A 448 0.03 -6.41 1.29
N LEU A 449 -0.65 -6.08 2.40
CA LEU A 449 -1.26 -7.08 3.29
C LEU A 449 -2.54 -7.71 2.73
N HIS A 450 -3.15 -7.10 1.71
CA HIS A 450 -4.30 -7.64 0.98
C HIS A 450 -3.95 -7.95 -0.48
N THR A 451 -2.75 -8.49 -0.70
CA THR A 451 -2.33 -9.02 -2.00
C THR A 451 -2.11 -10.52 -1.92
N GLU A 452 -2.33 -11.20 -3.04
CA GLU A 452 -1.92 -12.59 -3.26
C GLU A 452 -0.85 -12.65 -4.35
N VAL A 453 -0.04 -13.71 -4.36
CA VAL A 453 0.90 -13.98 -5.46
C VAL A 453 0.21 -14.85 -6.51
N ARG A 454 -0.25 -14.22 -7.61
CA ARG A 454 -0.81 -14.94 -8.77
C ARG A 454 0.29 -15.38 -9.71
N SER A 455 0.12 -16.56 -10.31
CA SER A 455 1.05 -17.03 -11.35
C SER A 455 0.35 -17.95 -12.35
N ASP A 456 0.61 -17.74 -13.64
CA ASP A 456 0.04 -18.54 -14.73
C ASP A 456 0.97 -19.75 -14.98
N ASP A 457 0.59 -20.95 -14.54
CA ASP A 457 1.43 -22.17 -14.54
C ASP A 457 2.81 -21.98 -13.86
N GLY A 458 2.86 -21.11 -12.84
CA GLY A 458 4.10 -20.75 -12.15
C GLY A 458 5.01 -19.78 -12.92
N ARG A 459 4.60 -19.31 -14.10
CA ARG A 459 5.31 -18.29 -14.88
C ARG A 459 4.84 -16.90 -14.44
N ASN A 460 5.77 -15.95 -14.49
CA ASN A 460 5.53 -14.53 -14.22
C ASN A 460 4.72 -14.25 -12.94
N PRO A 461 5.18 -14.73 -11.76
CA PRO A 461 4.48 -14.46 -10.52
C PRO A 461 4.39 -12.95 -10.28
N ARG A 462 3.21 -12.49 -9.84
CA ARG A 462 2.89 -11.08 -9.60
C ARG A 462 2.08 -10.93 -8.33
N PHE A 463 2.31 -9.85 -7.59
CA PHE A 463 1.36 -9.42 -6.57
C PHE A 463 0.11 -8.94 -7.28
N ALA A 464 -1.04 -9.47 -6.86
CA ALA A 464 -2.35 -9.02 -7.30
C ALA A 464 -3.18 -8.64 -6.06
N PRO A 465 -3.88 -7.50 -6.07
CA PRO A 465 -4.75 -7.17 -4.97
C PRO A 465 -5.91 -8.16 -4.90
N VAL A 466 -6.37 -8.40 -3.68
CA VAL A 466 -7.56 -9.20 -3.37
C VAL A 466 -8.46 -8.41 -2.44
N ALA A 467 -9.72 -8.84 -2.33
CA ALA A 467 -10.63 -8.26 -1.34
C ALA A 467 -9.99 -8.32 0.06
N ILE A 468 -10.14 -7.25 0.84
CA ILE A 468 -9.59 -7.17 2.19
C ILE A 468 -10.20 -8.29 3.04
N LYS A 469 -9.37 -9.29 3.37
CA LYS A 469 -9.73 -10.38 4.27
C LYS A 469 -9.16 -10.09 5.66
N PRO A 470 -9.90 -10.39 6.74
CA PRO A 470 -9.37 -10.29 8.09
C PRO A 470 -8.09 -11.14 8.24
N ILE A 471 -7.06 -10.56 8.85
CA ILE A 471 -5.86 -11.30 9.21
C ILE A 471 -6.25 -12.37 10.24
N PRO A 472 -5.93 -13.66 10.01
CA PRO A 472 -6.26 -14.71 10.95
C PRO A 472 -5.62 -14.47 12.31
N LEU A 473 -6.43 -14.53 13.39
CA LEU A 473 -5.98 -14.47 14.78
C LEU A 473 -6.29 -15.80 15.47
N ARG A 474 -5.26 -16.43 16.03
CA ARG A 474 -5.39 -17.58 16.92
C ARG A 474 -5.17 -17.16 18.36
N GLU A 475 -5.98 -17.66 19.27
CA GLU A 475 -5.86 -17.42 20.71
C GLU A 475 -5.39 -18.70 21.40
N VAL A 476 -4.38 -18.59 22.26
CA VAL A 476 -3.75 -19.74 22.94
C VAL A 476 -3.49 -19.39 24.40
N THR A 477 -3.66 -20.35 25.30
CA THR A 477 -3.15 -20.26 26.66
C THR A 477 -1.95 -21.19 26.80
N SER A 478 -0.75 -20.63 26.98
CA SER A 478 0.49 -21.39 27.11
C SER A 478 1.54 -20.57 27.86
N GLU A 479 2.26 -21.21 28.78
CA GLU A 479 3.45 -20.62 29.41
C GLU A 479 4.70 -20.75 28.52
N ASP A 480 4.68 -21.67 27.57
CA ASP A 480 5.75 -21.88 26.59
C ASP A 480 5.33 -21.37 25.21
N TRP A 481 5.77 -20.16 24.89
CA TRP A 481 5.56 -19.55 23.57
C TRP A 481 6.45 -20.17 22.48
N THR A 482 7.54 -20.86 22.82
CA THR A 482 8.48 -21.37 21.81
C THR A 482 7.88 -22.51 21.00
N THR A 483 7.08 -23.39 21.64
CA THR A 483 6.29 -24.42 20.95
C THR A 483 5.30 -23.83 19.94
N GLU A 484 4.76 -22.64 20.22
CA GLU A 484 3.86 -21.95 19.29
C GLU A 484 4.62 -21.40 18.08
N ILE A 485 5.85 -20.90 18.26
CA ILE A 485 6.71 -20.47 17.14
C ILE A 485 7.02 -21.64 16.19
N ASP A 486 7.29 -22.84 16.71
CA ASP A 486 7.48 -24.03 15.87
C ASP A 486 6.25 -24.35 15.02
N THR A 487 5.05 -24.16 15.58
CA THR A 487 3.77 -24.32 14.86
C THR A 487 3.63 -23.24 13.77
N GLU A 488 3.96 -21.99 14.09
CA GLU A 488 3.94 -20.87 13.15
C GLU A 488 4.94 -21.03 12.00
N LEU A 489 6.12 -21.57 12.27
CA LEU A 489 7.14 -21.82 11.23
C LEU A 489 6.78 -23.01 10.33
N ARG A 490 5.91 -23.93 10.78
CA ARG A 490 5.51 -25.13 10.03
C ARG A 490 4.22 -24.96 9.23
N THR A 491 3.30 -24.13 9.70
CA THR A 491 1.95 -24.03 9.12
C THR A 491 1.98 -23.18 7.85
N ARG A 492 1.60 -23.72 6.69
CA ARG A 492 1.53 -22.96 5.42
C ARG A 492 0.45 -21.89 5.46
N PHE A 493 0.60 -20.86 4.62
CA PHE A 493 -0.49 -19.97 4.27
C PHE A 493 -1.40 -20.64 3.26
N ASP A 494 -2.72 -20.44 3.40
CA ASP A 494 -3.67 -20.84 2.36
C ASP A 494 -3.47 -19.96 1.12
N ALA A 495 -3.75 -20.52 -0.06
CA ALA A 495 -3.47 -19.85 -1.34
C ALA A 495 -4.20 -18.50 -1.49
N ASP A 496 -5.34 -18.34 -0.83
CA ASP A 496 -6.20 -17.17 -0.87
C ASP A 496 -6.23 -16.38 0.47
N ALA A 497 -5.35 -16.68 1.42
CA ALA A 497 -5.28 -16.00 2.72
C ALA A 497 -4.34 -14.77 2.70
N PRO A 498 -4.55 -13.80 3.61
CA PRO A 498 -3.59 -12.71 3.83
C PRO A 498 -2.18 -13.24 4.10
N LEU A 499 -1.16 -12.52 3.62
CA LEU A 499 0.26 -12.88 3.76
C LEU A 499 0.85 -12.62 5.17
N LEU A 500 -0.01 -12.34 6.14
CA LEU A 500 0.28 -12.17 7.56
C LEU A 500 -0.76 -12.96 8.36
N ARG A 501 -0.36 -13.51 9.51
CA ARG A 501 -1.27 -14.05 10.53
C ARG A 501 -0.73 -13.77 11.92
N ALA A 502 -1.60 -13.89 12.91
CA ALA A 502 -1.28 -13.60 14.30
C ALA A 502 -1.69 -14.73 15.24
N THR A 503 -0.91 -14.89 16.31
CA THR A 503 -1.27 -15.70 17.47
C THR A 503 -1.11 -14.83 18.72
N LEU A 504 -2.18 -14.68 19.50
CA LEU A 504 -2.17 -14.06 20.82
C LEU A 504 -2.07 -15.17 21.87
N ILE A 505 -0.90 -15.27 22.49
CA ILE A 505 -0.63 -16.26 23.53
C ILE A 505 -0.83 -15.58 24.88
N THR A 506 -1.71 -16.10 25.73
CA THR A 506 -1.87 -15.65 27.11
C THR A 506 -1.08 -16.58 28.02
N ALA A 507 0.02 -16.08 28.57
CA ALA A 507 0.87 -16.85 29.49
C ALA A 507 0.31 -16.84 30.91
N ALA A 508 -0.25 -15.70 31.32
CA ALA A 508 -0.95 -15.51 32.59
C ALA A 508 -1.93 -14.34 32.44
N PRO A 509 -2.88 -14.13 33.38
CA PRO A 509 -3.75 -12.94 33.35
C PRO A 509 -2.92 -11.65 33.26
N GLY A 510 -3.19 -10.84 32.23
CA GLY A 510 -2.47 -9.59 31.95
C GLY A 510 -1.06 -9.77 31.39
N ILE A 511 -0.64 -10.99 31.02
CA ILE A 511 0.66 -11.25 30.39
C ILE A 511 0.42 -12.01 29.08
N HIS A 512 0.68 -11.32 27.98
CA HIS A 512 0.43 -11.81 26.64
C HIS A 512 1.71 -11.78 25.79
N ASP A 513 1.82 -12.70 24.84
CA ASP A 513 2.80 -12.67 23.77
C ASP A 513 2.05 -12.52 22.44
N LEU A 514 2.25 -11.37 21.77
CA LEU A 514 1.74 -11.13 20.42
C LEU A 514 2.76 -11.68 19.43
N VAL A 515 2.38 -12.73 18.71
CA VAL A 515 3.19 -13.38 17.69
C VAL A 515 2.62 -13.03 16.31
N LEU A 516 3.44 -12.43 15.44
CA LEU A 516 3.07 -12.21 14.04
C LEU A 516 3.96 -13.03 13.11
N THR A 517 3.33 -13.75 12.19
CA THR A 517 3.99 -14.60 11.19
C THR A 517 3.74 -14.04 9.80
N SER A 518 4.81 -13.79 9.04
CA SER A 518 4.74 -13.28 7.66
C SER A 518 5.56 -14.14 6.70
N THR A 519 5.23 -14.09 5.43
CA THR A 519 6.12 -14.60 4.36
C THR A 519 7.28 -13.63 4.13
N TYR A 520 8.44 -14.15 3.71
CA TYR A 520 9.58 -13.30 3.31
C TYR A 520 9.36 -12.53 2.00
N THR A 521 8.27 -12.80 1.28
CA THR A 521 7.95 -12.05 0.06
C THR A 521 7.53 -10.62 0.39
N ILE A 522 6.97 -10.37 1.58
CA ILE A 522 6.48 -9.05 2.00
C ILE A 522 7.11 -8.52 3.30
N ALA A 523 7.99 -9.27 3.96
CA ALA A 523 8.60 -8.83 5.22
C ALA A 523 10.02 -9.37 5.42
N ASP A 524 10.85 -8.58 6.07
CA ASP A 524 12.03 -9.04 6.81
C ASP A 524 11.87 -8.76 8.32
N ALA A 525 12.94 -8.92 9.10
CA ALA A 525 12.93 -8.77 10.56
C ALA A 525 12.42 -7.40 11.02
N VAL A 526 12.80 -6.34 10.31
CA VAL A 526 12.38 -4.97 10.64
C VAL A 526 10.90 -4.77 10.32
N THR A 527 10.45 -5.25 9.16
CA THR A 527 9.05 -5.10 8.75
C THR A 527 8.12 -5.87 9.69
N VAL A 528 8.43 -7.12 10.05
CA VAL A 528 7.54 -7.92 10.92
C VAL A 528 7.46 -7.37 12.35
N LEU A 529 8.57 -6.87 12.91
CA LEU A 529 8.55 -6.15 14.21
C LEU A 529 7.79 -4.83 14.12
N SER A 530 7.95 -4.11 13.01
CA SER A 530 7.21 -2.87 12.75
C SER A 530 5.71 -3.13 12.65
N PHE A 531 5.27 -4.24 12.05
CA PHE A 531 3.88 -4.66 12.09
C PHE A 531 3.40 -4.92 13.52
N ALA A 532 4.17 -5.63 14.35
CA ALA A 532 3.79 -5.88 15.74
C ALA A 532 3.60 -4.58 16.52
N ARG A 533 4.53 -3.62 16.37
CA ARG A 533 4.40 -2.28 16.94
C ARG A 533 3.14 -1.57 16.45
N GLN A 534 2.93 -1.53 15.13
CA GLN A 534 1.78 -0.83 14.53
C GLN A 534 0.44 -1.45 14.92
N VAL A 535 0.34 -2.77 15.05
CA VAL A 535 -0.89 -3.43 15.55
C VAL A 535 -1.23 -2.91 16.94
N LEU A 536 -0.25 -2.84 17.85
CA LEU A 536 -0.46 -2.34 19.20
C LEU A 536 -0.77 -0.83 19.21
N GLU A 537 -0.07 -0.01 18.42
CA GLU A 537 -0.34 1.43 18.32
C GLU A 537 -1.75 1.71 17.80
N LEU A 538 -2.17 1.01 16.74
CA LEU A 538 -3.50 1.15 16.15
C LEU A 538 -4.61 0.57 17.04
N ALA A 539 -4.30 -0.45 17.85
CA ALA A 539 -5.23 -0.98 18.85
C ALA A 539 -5.40 -0.04 20.05
N ALA A 540 -4.35 0.71 20.43
CA ALA A 540 -4.39 1.65 21.55
C ALA A 540 -5.18 2.94 21.22
N GLU A 541 -5.21 3.35 19.96
CA GLU A 541 -5.92 4.56 19.51
C GLU A 541 -6.97 4.23 18.43
N PRO A 542 -8.05 3.52 18.79
CA PRO A 542 -9.10 3.16 17.84
C PRO A 542 -9.77 4.42 17.29
N GLY A 543 -9.86 4.51 15.97
CA GLY A 543 -10.53 5.62 15.29
C GLY A 543 -9.66 6.86 15.05
N GLY A 544 -8.33 6.76 15.05
CA GLY A 544 -7.48 7.79 14.44
C GLY A 544 -7.47 7.76 12.91
N TRP A 545 -6.91 8.78 12.26
CA TRP A 545 -6.63 8.73 10.81
C TRP A 545 -5.59 7.64 10.53
N ILE A 546 -5.95 6.67 9.69
CA ILE A 546 -5.02 5.62 9.27
C ILE A 546 -4.37 6.07 7.96
N ALA A 547 -3.19 6.67 8.08
CA ALA A 547 -2.42 7.07 6.90
C ALA A 547 -1.96 5.83 6.14
N GLU A 548 -2.43 5.67 4.90
CA GLU A 548 -1.99 4.60 4.00
C GLU A 548 -0.48 4.72 3.70
N VAL A 549 0.24 3.60 3.81
CA VAL A 549 1.63 3.44 3.42
C VAL A 549 1.64 2.75 2.06
N PRO A 550 1.92 3.47 0.96
CA PRO A 550 1.76 2.91 -0.38
C PRO A 550 2.64 1.68 -0.62
N ALA A 551 2.21 0.81 -1.54
CA ALA A 551 3.02 -0.34 -1.94
C ALA A 551 4.33 0.13 -2.57
N PRO A 552 5.50 -0.26 -2.02
CA PRO A 552 6.77 0.17 -2.59
C PRO A 552 7.02 -0.54 -3.93
N PRO A 553 7.83 0.08 -4.82
CA PRO A 553 8.39 -0.60 -5.98
C PRO A 553 9.17 -1.85 -5.57
N ALA A 554 9.43 -2.71 -6.56
CA ALA A 554 10.32 -3.86 -6.38
C ALA A 554 11.65 -3.42 -5.72
N PRO A 555 12.16 -4.12 -4.69
CA PRO A 555 13.36 -3.72 -3.96
C PRO A 555 14.56 -3.37 -4.87
N GLU A 556 14.78 -4.16 -5.93
CA GLU A 556 15.86 -3.97 -6.90
C GLU A 556 15.68 -2.75 -7.80
N ALA A 557 14.45 -2.26 -7.96
CA ALA A 557 14.18 -1.00 -8.66
C ALA A 557 14.56 0.22 -7.81
N LEU A 558 14.68 0.04 -6.49
CA LEU A 558 15.10 1.07 -5.54
C LEU A 558 16.63 1.10 -5.35
N PHE A 559 17.36 0.18 -5.98
CA PHE A 559 18.81 0.15 -5.86
C PHE A 559 19.45 1.39 -6.51
N PRO A 560 20.62 1.81 -6.05
CA PRO A 560 21.41 2.83 -6.76
C PRO A 560 21.70 2.39 -8.19
N ARG A 561 21.64 3.33 -9.14
CA ARG A 561 21.81 3.10 -10.59
C ARG A 561 22.96 2.13 -11.00
N PRO A 562 24.15 2.12 -10.37
CA PRO A 562 25.22 1.17 -10.73
C PRO A 562 24.87 -0.30 -10.48
N PHE A 563 23.89 -0.59 -9.62
CA PHE A 563 23.45 -1.93 -9.22
C PHE A 563 22.15 -2.35 -9.90
N GLN A 564 21.57 -1.50 -10.75
CA GLN A 564 20.38 -1.81 -11.52
C GLN A 564 20.72 -2.43 -12.90
N GLY A 565 19.77 -3.22 -13.43
CA GLY A 565 19.80 -3.73 -14.80
C GLY A 565 21.06 -4.52 -15.17
N TRP A 566 21.57 -4.30 -16.38
CA TRP A 566 22.78 -5.00 -16.89
C TRP A 566 24.05 -4.68 -16.10
N ARG A 567 24.18 -3.45 -15.57
CA ARG A 567 25.35 -3.03 -14.78
C ARG A 567 25.41 -3.80 -13.46
N GLY A 568 24.26 -3.94 -12.78
CA GLY A 568 24.12 -4.78 -11.60
C GLY A 568 24.51 -6.23 -11.85
N LYS A 569 23.99 -6.84 -12.93
CA LYS A 569 24.32 -8.22 -13.32
C LYS A 569 25.82 -8.44 -13.54
N ARG A 570 26.52 -7.50 -14.18
CA ARG A 570 27.99 -7.59 -14.35
C ARG A 570 28.74 -7.55 -13.02
N LYS A 571 28.31 -6.69 -12.09
CA LYS A 571 28.89 -6.62 -10.74
C LYS A 571 28.66 -7.93 -9.98
N ALA A 572 27.46 -8.51 -10.08
CA ALA A 572 27.14 -9.80 -9.48
C ALA A 572 28.08 -10.93 -9.97
N ILE A 573 28.29 -11.04 -11.29
CA ILE A 573 29.18 -12.04 -11.88
C ILE A 573 30.64 -11.85 -11.43
N ALA A 574 31.13 -10.60 -11.49
CA ALA A 574 32.49 -10.30 -11.04
C ALA A 574 32.69 -10.66 -9.56
N ARG A 575 31.65 -10.46 -8.74
CA ARG A 575 31.67 -10.81 -7.33
C ARG A 575 31.70 -12.32 -7.09
N LEU A 576 30.83 -13.07 -7.76
CA LEU A 576 30.82 -14.54 -7.67
C LEU A 576 32.19 -15.14 -8.05
N ALA A 577 32.87 -14.58 -9.05
CA ALA A 577 34.21 -15.00 -9.42
C ALA A 577 35.26 -14.68 -8.34
N ALA A 578 35.18 -13.49 -7.72
CA ALA A 578 36.08 -13.10 -6.64
C ALA A 578 35.90 -13.96 -5.38
N ASP A 579 34.65 -14.24 -4.99
CA ASP A 579 34.33 -15.14 -3.88
C ASP A 579 34.81 -16.57 -4.17
N GLY A 580 34.58 -17.09 -5.39
CA GLY A 580 35.08 -18.41 -5.79
C GLY A 580 36.62 -18.52 -5.75
N ALA A 581 37.34 -17.47 -6.18
CA ALA A 581 38.80 -17.45 -6.10
C ALA A 581 39.32 -17.43 -4.66
N ARG A 582 38.63 -16.71 -3.76
CA ARG A 582 38.93 -16.71 -2.32
C ARG A 582 38.66 -18.10 -1.71
N ASP A 583 37.53 -18.70 -2.03
CA ASP A 583 37.13 -19.98 -1.44
C ASP A 583 38.05 -21.13 -1.89
N LEU A 584 38.64 -21.05 -3.08
CA LEU A 584 39.70 -21.97 -3.52
C LEU A 584 40.98 -21.87 -2.66
N ARG A 585 41.27 -20.69 -2.08
CA ARG A 585 42.43 -20.47 -1.20
C ARG A 585 42.17 -20.93 0.23
N VAL A 586 41.01 -20.56 0.78
CA VAL A 586 40.66 -20.79 2.20
C VAL A 586 40.09 -22.19 2.42
N LYS A 587 39.47 -22.79 1.39
CA LYS A 587 38.81 -24.11 1.43
C LYS A 587 37.85 -24.24 2.61
N PRO A 588 36.82 -23.38 2.69
CA PRO A 588 35.88 -23.39 3.80
C PRO A 588 35.16 -24.75 3.93
N VAL A 589 34.93 -25.16 5.17
CA VAL A 589 34.22 -26.38 5.54
C VAL A 589 32.77 -26.02 5.90
N ARG A 590 31.85 -26.94 5.57
CA ARG A 590 30.43 -26.81 5.92
C ARG A 590 30.10 -27.78 7.05
N VAL A 591 29.18 -27.38 7.94
CA VAL A 591 28.64 -28.30 8.94
C VAL A 591 27.87 -29.42 8.24
N ARG A 592 28.04 -30.68 8.65
CA ARG A 592 27.35 -31.80 8.00
C ARG A 592 26.01 -32.08 8.67
N ALA A 593 24.98 -32.37 7.87
CA ALA A 593 23.72 -32.88 8.38
C ALA A 593 23.95 -34.29 8.97
N GLY A 594 23.20 -34.63 10.03
CA GLY A 594 23.24 -35.96 10.63
C GLY A 594 22.50 -37.01 9.78
N THR A 595 21.44 -36.59 9.09
CA THR A 595 20.69 -37.43 8.16
C THR A 595 20.28 -36.64 6.91
N GLU A 596 19.80 -37.31 5.87
CA GLU A 596 19.18 -36.66 4.71
C GLU A 596 17.67 -36.51 4.91
N VAL A 597 17.16 -35.29 4.72
CA VAL A 597 15.73 -34.98 4.74
C VAL A 597 15.32 -34.39 3.41
N ALA A 598 14.30 -34.98 2.78
CA ALA A 598 13.74 -34.50 1.52
C ALA A 598 13.25 -33.05 1.67
N PRO A 599 13.49 -32.16 0.67
CA PRO A 599 13.18 -30.73 0.79
C PRO A 599 11.77 -30.40 1.26
N ALA A 600 10.75 -31.06 0.70
CA ALA A 600 9.35 -30.83 1.05
C ALA A 600 8.95 -31.22 2.49
N ARG A 601 9.85 -31.90 3.24
CA ARG A 601 9.64 -32.26 4.65
C ARG A 601 10.58 -31.52 5.61
N ARG A 602 11.33 -30.53 5.13
CA ARG A 602 12.21 -29.73 5.97
C ARG A 602 11.37 -28.70 6.72
N PHE A 603 11.32 -28.82 8.04
CA PHE A 603 10.61 -27.89 8.91
C PHE A 603 11.58 -27.30 9.91
N THR A 604 11.45 -26.00 10.17
CA THR A 604 12.28 -25.31 11.16
C THR A 604 11.77 -25.63 12.56
N LYS A 605 12.68 -25.92 13.49
CA LYS A 605 12.48 -25.94 14.94
C LYS A 605 13.39 -24.92 15.59
N LEU A 606 12.97 -24.43 16.76
CA LEU A 606 13.70 -23.44 17.53
C LEU A 606 14.30 -24.05 18.81
N THR A 607 15.57 -23.73 19.10
CA THR A 607 16.10 -23.74 20.47
C THR A 607 16.62 -22.35 20.84
N ARG A 608 16.50 -21.97 22.10
CA ARG A 608 16.73 -20.59 22.57
C ARG A 608 17.62 -20.54 23.80
N ARG A 609 18.48 -19.52 23.85
CA ARG A 609 19.21 -19.10 25.05
C ARG A 609 19.12 -17.58 25.24
N VAL A 610 19.37 -17.13 26.46
CA VAL A 610 19.42 -15.70 26.82
C VAL A 610 20.67 -15.46 27.61
N VAL A 611 21.33 -14.35 27.30
CA VAL A 611 22.36 -13.77 28.17
C VAL A 611 21.80 -12.44 28.66
N ASP A 612 21.64 -12.28 29.96
CA ASP A 612 21.05 -11.08 30.57
C ASP A 612 21.87 -10.61 31.78
N GLY A 613 21.38 -9.55 32.43
CA GLY A 613 21.94 -9.07 33.69
C GLY A 613 23.43 -8.70 33.62
N THR A 614 24.21 -9.11 34.62
CA THR A 614 25.62 -8.75 34.74
C THR A 614 26.49 -9.31 33.63
N GLU A 615 26.17 -10.50 33.12
CA GLU A 615 26.93 -11.16 32.05
C GLU A 615 26.76 -10.39 30.73
N TYR A 616 25.53 -10.01 30.40
CA TYR A 616 25.26 -9.20 29.22
C TYR A 616 25.94 -7.83 29.28
N GLN A 617 25.89 -7.14 30.43
CA GLN A 617 26.57 -5.85 30.61
C GLN A 617 28.10 -6.00 30.50
N ALA A 618 28.67 -7.08 31.04
CA ALA A 618 30.10 -7.36 30.89
C ALA A 618 30.48 -7.60 29.42
N LEU A 619 29.65 -8.31 28.66
CA LEU A 619 29.87 -8.52 27.22
C LEU A 619 29.86 -7.21 26.44
N LEU A 620 28.88 -6.34 26.70
CA LEU A 620 28.81 -5.02 26.07
C LEU A 620 30.06 -4.18 26.40
N ALA A 621 30.48 -4.16 27.67
CA ALA A 621 31.67 -3.44 28.10
C ALA A 621 32.94 -3.98 27.42
N ALA A 622 33.10 -5.31 27.34
CA ALA A 622 34.27 -5.93 26.69
C ALA A 622 34.32 -5.66 25.18
N CYS A 623 33.17 -5.67 24.51
CA CYS A 623 33.03 -5.27 23.10
C CYS A 623 33.39 -3.79 22.89
N ALA A 624 32.88 -2.90 23.75
CA ALA A 624 33.16 -1.47 23.68
C ALA A 624 34.65 -1.14 23.93
N GLU A 625 35.29 -1.79 24.91
CA GLU A 625 36.71 -1.63 25.21
C GLU A 625 37.62 -1.97 24.01
N ARG A 626 37.19 -2.93 23.19
CA ARG A 626 37.97 -3.46 22.05
C ARG A 626 37.53 -2.90 20.69
N ASP A 627 36.54 -2.02 20.67
CA ASP A 627 35.92 -1.50 19.44
C ASP A 627 35.47 -2.62 18.48
N VAL A 628 34.85 -3.66 19.04
CA VAL A 628 34.33 -4.82 18.28
C VAL A 628 32.82 -4.89 18.40
N PRO A 629 32.06 -4.81 17.29
CA PRO A 629 30.62 -4.99 17.32
C PRO A 629 30.23 -6.35 17.90
N LEU A 630 29.24 -6.38 18.79
CA LEU A 630 28.73 -7.61 19.41
C LEU A 630 28.33 -8.66 18.36
N SER A 631 27.73 -8.22 17.24
CA SER A 631 27.37 -9.09 16.11
C SER A 631 28.56 -9.85 15.51
N SER A 632 29.74 -9.24 15.48
CA SER A 632 30.98 -9.87 14.96
C SER A 632 31.58 -10.85 15.96
N LEU A 633 31.47 -10.56 17.26
CA LEU A 633 31.83 -11.51 18.31
C LEU A 633 30.93 -12.75 18.27
N VAL A 634 29.62 -12.55 18.14
CA VAL A 634 28.66 -13.66 17.93
C VAL A 634 29.03 -14.49 16.70
N ALA A 635 29.33 -13.85 15.56
CA ALA A 635 29.75 -14.57 14.35
C ALA A 635 31.01 -15.41 14.57
N ALA A 636 32.00 -14.89 15.30
CA ALA A 636 33.21 -15.63 15.65
C ALA A 636 32.91 -16.83 16.58
N THR A 637 32.07 -16.65 17.60
CA THR A 637 31.65 -17.75 18.49
C THR A 637 30.83 -18.81 17.77
N LEU A 638 29.99 -18.41 16.80
CA LEU A 638 29.25 -19.35 15.94
C LEU A 638 30.19 -20.20 15.08
N ALA A 639 31.21 -19.58 14.48
CA ALA A 639 32.22 -20.34 13.72
C ALA A 639 33.00 -21.31 14.62
N ARG A 640 33.32 -20.93 15.86
CA ARG A 640 33.96 -21.80 16.84
C ARG A 640 33.09 -22.97 17.26
N ALA A 641 31.82 -22.71 17.58
CA ALA A 641 30.86 -23.76 17.93
C ALA A 641 30.71 -24.77 16.78
N ALA A 642 30.64 -24.29 15.53
CA ALA A 642 30.63 -25.15 14.35
C ALA A 642 31.93 -25.95 14.17
N GLY A 643 33.09 -25.37 14.48
CA GLY A 643 34.37 -26.07 14.46
C GLY A 643 34.46 -27.20 15.48
N ASN A 644 33.91 -26.98 16.68
CA ASN A 644 33.82 -28.00 17.72
C ASN A 644 32.86 -29.13 17.30
N ASP A 645 31.66 -28.78 16.84
CA ASP A 645 30.65 -29.73 16.36
C ASP A 645 31.16 -30.59 15.19
N ALA A 646 31.87 -29.99 14.23
CA ALA A 646 32.43 -30.69 13.08
C ALA A 646 33.74 -31.45 13.38
N ALA A 647 34.23 -31.44 14.63
CA ALA A 647 35.55 -31.93 15.02
C ALA A 647 36.69 -31.38 14.13
N ALA A 648 36.56 -30.11 13.71
CA ALA A 648 37.46 -29.41 12.81
C ALA A 648 37.79 -28.01 13.36
N PRO A 649 38.40 -27.90 14.56
CA PRO A 649 38.57 -26.63 15.27
C PRO A 649 39.49 -25.64 14.53
N GLN A 650 40.28 -26.09 13.56
CA GLN A 650 41.19 -25.22 12.77
C GLN A 650 40.63 -24.88 11.38
N ALA A 651 39.42 -25.33 11.04
CA ALA A 651 38.81 -25.05 9.74
C ALA A 651 38.22 -23.63 9.69
N HIS A 652 37.93 -23.18 8.47
CA HIS A 652 37.15 -21.97 8.24
C HIS A 652 35.72 -22.35 7.90
N PHE A 653 34.75 -21.72 8.58
CA PHE A 653 33.33 -21.92 8.31
C PHE A 653 32.75 -20.66 7.68
N PRO A 654 32.01 -20.77 6.57
CA PRO A 654 31.36 -19.62 5.97
C PRO A 654 30.15 -19.22 6.83
N VAL A 655 30.28 -18.12 7.57
CA VAL A 655 29.18 -17.51 8.32
C VAL A 655 28.47 -16.52 7.41
N GLY A 656 27.22 -16.82 7.06
CA GLY A 656 26.36 -15.95 6.28
C GLY A 656 25.66 -14.94 7.16
N VAL A 657 25.95 -13.65 7.01
CA VAL A 657 25.29 -12.58 7.77
C VAL A 657 24.24 -11.91 6.93
N SER A 658 23.03 -11.76 7.50
CA SER A 658 21.98 -10.95 6.92
C SER A 658 22.28 -9.47 7.11
N VAL A 659 22.44 -8.75 6.01
CA VAL A 659 22.67 -7.30 5.99
C VAL A 659 21.38 -6.63 5.54
N LEU A 660 20.79 -5.82 6.42
CA LEU A 660 19.69 -4.93 6.09
C LEU A 660 20.21 -3.83 5.16
N PHE A 661 19.47 -3.54 4.08
CA PHE A 661 19.93 -2.60 3.05
C PHE A 661 19.02 -1.38 2.81
N ARG A 662 18.03 -1.14 3.69
CA ARG A 662 17.08 -0.01 3.57
C ARG A 662 17.79 1.34 3.44
N GLU A 663 18.83 1.56 4.23
CA GLU A 663 19.59 2.82 4.26
C GLU A 663 20.49 3.00 3.01
N GLN A 664 20.76 1.92 2.28
CA GLN A 664 21.69 1.89 1.13
C GLN A 664 20.97 2.01 -0.22
N LEU A 665 19.64 2.14 -0.22
CA LEU A 665 18.81 2.39 -1.39
C LEU A 665 19.06 3.80 -1.98
N GLU A 666 18.59 4.06 -3.21
CA GLU A 666 18.68 5.40 -3.83
C GLU A 666 17.91 6.45 -3.03
N ARG A 667 16.80 6.03 -2.42
CA ARG A 667 16.07 6.75 -1.37
C ARG A 667 15.89 5.80 -0.19
N PRO A 668 16.44 6.11 1.00
CA PRO A 668 16.27 5.27 2.17
C PRO A 668 14.80 5.06 2.54
N LEU A 669 14.47 3.86 3.01
CA LEU A 669 13.14 3.53 3.53
C LEU A 669 13.20 3.37 5.04
N ASP A 670 12.16 3.81 5.73
CA ASP A 670 11.98 3.58 7.16
C ASP A 670 11.43 2.16 7.44
N ALA A 671 11.16 1.89 8.73
CA ALA A 671 10.65 0.60 9.18
C ALA A 671 9.15 0.38 8.88
N ILE A 672 8.36 1.40 8.52
CA ILE A 672 6.92 1.21 8.26
C ILE A 672 6.67 0.62 6.88
N HIS A 673 7.60 0.75 5.93
CA HIS A 673 7.43 0.20 4.59
C HIS A 673 7.49 -1.34 4.58
N THR A 674 6.52 -1.93 3.88
CA THR A 674 6.44 -3.38 3.65
C THR A 674 7.54 -3.87 2.71
N GLY A 675 8.08 -5.06 2.91
CA GLY A 675 9.00 -5.71 2.00
C GLY A 675 10.15 -6.42 2.71
N ALA A 676 10.93 -7.18 1.95
CA ALA A 676 12.16 -7.78 2.44
C ALA A 676 13.37 -7.02 1.89
N TYR A 677 14.09 -6.33 2.78
CA TYR A 677 15.23 -5.48 2.47
C TYR A 677 16.50 -6.02 3.14
N GLN A 678 16.73 -7.32 2.98
CA GLN A 678 17.88 -8.02 3.53
C GLN A 678 18.63 -8.84 2.48
N ALA A 679 19.96 -8.89 2.61
CA ALA A 679 20.83 -9.62 1.70
C ALA A 679 21.96 -10.32 2.46
N MET A 680 22.27 -11.55 2.07
CA MET A 680 23.28 -12.36 2.73
C MET A 680 24.69 -12.06 2.20
N ILE A 681 25.64 -11.91 3.12
CA ILE A 681 27.08 -11.92 2.84
C ILE A 681 27.73 -13.08 3.58
N ALA A 682 28.42 -13.97 2.85
CA ALA A 682 29.15 -15.09 3.45
C ALA A 682 30.64 -14.78 3.63
N LEU A 683 31.11 -14.95 4.87
CA LEU A 683 32.50 -14.73 5.28
C LEU A 683 33.12 -16.04 5.83
N PRO A 684 34.16 -16.59 5.18
CA PRO A 684 34.94 -17.68 5.74
C PRO A 684 35.62 -17.24 7.04
N THR A 685 35.20 -17.83 8.16
CA THR A 685 35.58 -17.42 9.51
C THR A 685 36.35 -18.56 10.19
N PRO A 686 37.58 -18.34 10.68
CA PRO A 686 38.36 -19.39 11.33
C PRO A 686 37.76 -19.77 12.70
N ALA A 687 37.62 -21.06 12.97
CA ALA A 687 37.10 -21.55 14.26
C ALA A 687 38.14 -21.50 15.41
N GLY A 688 39.42 -21.63 15.06
CA GLY A 688 40.50 -21.93 16.01
C GLY A 688 41.39 -20.76 16.44
N GLN A 689 41.17 -19.57 15.88
CA GLN A 689 41.89 -18.35 16.27
C GLN A 689 41.26 -17.73 17.53
N PRO A 690 41.99 -16.89 18.31
CA PRO A 690 41.43 -16.13 19.43
C PRO A 690 40.14 -15.38 19.04
N LEU A 691 39.14 -15.31 19.95
CA LEU A 691 37.81 -14.79 19.61
C LEU A 691 37.88 -13.34 19.18
N TRP A 692 38.58 -12.50 19.94
CA TRP A 692 38.70 -11.08 19.63
C TRP A 692 39.39 -10.84 18.30
N GLN A 693 40.49 -11.54 18.02
CA GLN A 693 41.16 -11.46 16.72
C GLN A 693 40.24 -11.86 15.57
N THR A 694 39.49 -12.96 15.73
CA THR A 694 38.53 -13.44 14.74
C THR A 694 37.41 -12.44 14.52
N ALA A 695 36.85 -11.89 15.60
CA ALA A 695 35.76 -10.93 15.58
C ALA A 695 36.17 -9.60 14.94
N THR A 696 37.37 -9.08 15.24
CA THR A 696 37.92 -7.87 14.60
C THR A 696 38.13 -8.08 13.09
N ALA A 697 38.73 -9.21 12.70
CA ALA A 697 38.93 -9.54 11.28
C ALA A 697 37.59 -9.68 10.54
N PHE A 698 36.61 -10.32 11.19
CA PHE A 698 35.25 -10.46 10.68
C PHE A 698 34.56 -9.10 10.50
N ALA A 699 34.60 -8.24 11.52
CA ALA A 699 34.02 -6.90 11.49
C ALA A 699 34.62 -6.06 10.36
N THR A 700 35.95 -6.13 10.20
CA THR A 700 36.68 -5.40 9.16
C THR A 700 36.28 -5.85 7.75
N ASP A 701 36.25 -7.17 7.49
CA ASP A 701 35.83 -7.71 6.19
C ASP A 701 34.36 -7.38 5.93
N LEU A 702 33.47 -7.57 6.90
CA LEU A 702 32.04 -7.26 6.74
C LEU A 702 31.81 -5.78 6.42
N ALA A 703 32.41 -4.86 7.19
CA ALA A 703 32.31 -3.42 6.97
C ALA A 703 32.80 -3.02 5.57
N SER A 704 33.96 -3.54 5.15
CA SER A 704 34.50 -3.26 3.81
C SER A 704 33.55 -3.71 2.68
N ARG A 705 32.86 -4.84 2.85
CA ARG A 705 31.90 -5.35 1.85
C ARG A 705 30.61 -4.55 1.81
N ILE A 706 30.14 -4.08 2.97
CA ILE A 706 28.97 -3.21 3.08
C ILE A 706 29.28 -1.86 2.42
N GLU A 707 30.44 -1.27 2.68
CA GLU A 707 30.90 -0.03 2.05
C GLU A 707 30.96 -0.16 0.53
N GLN A 708 31.47 -1.29 0.03
CA GLN A 708 31.50 -1.60 -1.41
C GLN A 708 30.13 -2.03 -1.99
N ARG A 709 29.07 -2.05 -1.16
CA ARG A 709 27.70 -2.47 -1.50
C ARG A 709 27.64 -3.84 -2.18
N GLN A 710 28.46 -4.77 -1.70
CA GLN A 710 28.51 -6.13 -2.26
C GLN A 710 27.21 -6.90 -2.03
N HIS A 711 26.51 -6.64 -0.92
CA HIS A 711 25.20 -7.22 -0.64
C HIS A 711 24.17 -6.92 -1.74
N LEU A 712 24.13 -5.68 -2.26
CA LEU A 712 23.26 -5.32 -3.40
C LEU A 712 23.67 -6.02 -4.70
N ALA A 713 24.98 -6.15 -4.94
CA ALA A 713 25.48 -6.87 -6.11
C ALA A 713 25.09 -8.37 -6.07
N ASN A 714 25.12 -9.00 -4.89
CA ASN A 714 24.76 -10.41 -4.71
C ASN A 714 23.30 -10.68 -5.11
N LEU A 715 22.38 -9.76 -4.79
CA LEU A 715 20.96 -9.90 -5.15
C LEU A 715 20.74 -9.93 -6.67
N GLY A 716 21.52 -9.14 -7.43
CA GLY A 716 21.50 -9.18 -8.89
C GLY A 716 21.90 -10.53 -9.50
N GLY A 717 22.58 -11.38 -8.71
CA GLY A 717 23.00 -12.74 -9.09
C GLY A 717 21.94 -13.82 -8.82
N ILE A 718 20.97 -13.57 -7.93
CA ILE A 718 19.92 -14.55 -7.57
C ILE A 718 19.12 -14.98 -8.81
N GLY A 719 18.93 -14.07 -9.77
CA GLY A 719 18.21 -14.35 -11.00
C GLY A 719 18.84 -15.44 -11.87
N PHE A 720 20.13 -15.76 -11.69
CA PHE A 720 20.79 -16.86 -12.39
C PHE A 720 20.46 -18.24 -11.79
N MET A 721 20.05 -18.27 -10.51
CA MET A 721 19.70 -19.50 -9.79
C MET A 721 18.20 -19.81 -9.86
N LEU A 722 17.37 -18.81 -10.18
CA LEU A 722 15.92 -18.99 -10.26
C LEU A 722 15.52 -19.88 -11.44
N PRO A 723 14.71 -20.93 -11.21
CA PRO A 723 14.21 -21.75 -12.29
C PRO A 723 13.18 -20.96 -13.11
N LYS A 724 13.14 -21.21 -14.43
CA LYS A 724 12.18 -20.54 -15.32
C LYS A 724 10.72 -20.85 -14.96
N THR A 725 10.48 -22.03 -14.37
CA THR A 725 9.18 -22.47 -13.84
C THR A 725 9.35 -23.11 -12.45
N PRO A 726 8.33 -23.07 -11.57
CA PRO A 726 8.36 -23.70 -10.25
C PRO A 726 8.28 -25.22 -10.29
N ALA A 727 8.11 -25.85 -11.47
CA ALA A 727 7.92 -27.30 -11.63
C ALA A 727 9.16 -28.15 -11.30
N GLN A 728 10.28 -27.54 -10.88
CA GLN A 728 11.50 -28.25 -10.46
C GLN A 728 12.16 -27.54 -9.27
N PRO A 729 11.44 -27.27 -8.17
CA PRO A 729 11.97 -26.42 -7.12
C PRO A 729 13.02 -27.19 -6.27
N ASP A 730 12.96 -28.53 -6.28
CA ASP A 730 14.00 -29.41 -5.71
C ASP A 730 15.38 -29.17 -6.33
N LYS A 731 15.48 -28.76 -7.60
CA LYS A 731 16.77 -28.46 -8.23
C LYS A 731 17.44 -27.24 -7.60
N VAL A 732 16.64 -26.27 -7.12
CA VAL A 732 17.14 -25.10 -6.39
C VAL A 732 17.70 -25.56 -5.04
N VAL A 733 16.98 -26.44 -4.34
CA VAL A 733 17.40 -26.98 -3.04
C VAL A 733 18.68 -27.81 -3.19
N SER A 734 18.75 -28.70 -4.18
CA SER A 734 19.96 -29.49 -4.44
C SER A 734 21.16 -28.59 -4.79
N LEU A 735 20.94 -27.49 -5.52
CA LEU A 735 22.00 -26.52 -5.81
C LEU A 735 22.48 -25.82 -4.53
N LEU A 736 21.58 -25.45 -3.61
CA LEU A 736 21.92 -24.86 -2.31
C LEU A 736 22.64 -25.86 -1.38
N ASP A 737 22.16 -27.09 -1.33
CA ASP A 737 22.78 -28.16 -0.54
C ASP A 737 24.19 -28.46 -1.06
N ALA A 738 24.42 -28.42 -2.38
CA ALA A 738 25.73 -28.70 -2.97
C ALA A 738 26.68 -27.48 -2.94
N ARG A 739 26.18 -26.29 -3.27
CA ARG A 739 26.99 -25.10 -3.61
C ARG A 739 26.50 -23.80 -2.99
N GLY A 740 25.50 -23.85 -2.11
CA GLY A 740 24.97 -22.68 -1.42
C GLY A 740 26.05 -21.99 -0.58
N PRO A 741 26.02 -20.64 -0.49
CA PRO A 741 27.10 -19.83 0.09
C PRO A 741 27.28 -19.96 1.61
N GLY A 742 26.44 -20.74 2.30
CA GLY A 742 26.61 -21.02 3.73
C GLY A 742 25.53 -21.96 4.22
N ASN A 743 25.84 -22.72 5.27
CA ASN A 743 24.83 -23.42 6.05
C ASN A 743 24.84 -23.05 7.54
N LEU A 744 25.67 -22.05 7.89
CA LEU A 744 25.62 -21.27 9.12
C LEU A 744 25.16 -19.86 8.75
N CYS A 745 24.00 -19.45 9.24
CA CYS A 745 23.45 -18.14 8.98
C CYS A 745 23.24 -17.37 10.29
N LEU A 746 23.42 -16.05 10.24
CA LEU A 746 23.30 -15.13 11.36
C LEU A 746 22.48 -13.92 10.92
N THR A 747 21.37 -13.66 11.60
CA THR A 747 20.67 -12.37 11.56
C THR A 747 20.84 -11.70 12.91
N PHE A 748 21.27 -10.45 12.91
CA PHE A 748 21.38 -9.64 14.11
C PHE A 748 20.36 -8.51 14.02
N VAL A 749 19.49 -8.40 15.02
CA VAL A 749 18.41 -7.40 15.08
C VAL A 749 18.63 -6.55 16.32
N ASP A 750 18.81 -5.24 16.12
CA ASP A 750 18.79 -4.29 17.23
C ASP A 750 17.34 -3.94 17.55
N THR A 751 16.97 -4.10 18.81
CA THR A 751 15.60 -3.92 19.30
C THR A 751 15.52 -2.96 20.49
N ARG A 752 16.64 -2.30 20.84
CA ARG A 752 16.71 -1.36 21.97
C ARG A 752 15.79 -0.15 21.81
N ASP A 753 15.55 0.26 20.57
CA ASP A 753 14.66 1.39 20.25
C ASP A 753 13.18 0.98 20.15
N PHE A 754 12.84 -0.29 20.42
CA PHE A 754 11.45 -0.73 20.44
C PHE A 754 10.72 -0.08 21.64
N PRO A 755 9.51 0.48 21.45
CA PRO A 755 8.80 1.16 22.54
C PRO A 755 8.59 0.25 23.75
N THR A 756 8.90 0.76 24.95
CA THR A 756 8.66 0.06 26.22
C THR A 756 7.22 0.21 26.72
N ARG A 757 6.44 1.11 26.11
CA ARG A 757 5.04 1.36 26.43
C ARG A 757 4.28 1.78 25.18
N ILE A 758 3.09 1.20 24.97
CA ILE A 758 2.18 1.56 23.88
C ILE A 758 0.77 1.68 24.48
N GLY A 759 0.20 2.89 24.46
CA GLY A 759 -1.05 3.17 25.15
C GLY A 759 -0.97 2.81 26.64
N ASN A 760 -1.85 1.91 27.07
CA ASN A 760 -1.92 1.44 28.46
C ASN A 760 -1.07 0.18 28.72
N TRP A 761 -0.39 -0.37 27.71
CA TRP A 761 0.37 -1.61 27.83
C TRP A 761 1.86 -1.36 28.00
N GLU A 762 2.50 -2.13 28.87
CA GLU A 762 3.96 -2.24 28.91
C GLU A 762 4.40 -3.28 27.90
N VAL A 763 5.47 -2.98 27.17
CA VAL A 763 5.91 -3.79 26.03
C VAL A 763 7.38 -4.15 26.21
N SER A 764 7.72 -5.43 26.01
CA SER A 764 9.05 -5.94 26.29
C SER A 764 9.41 -7.16 25.43
N GLY A 765 10.68 -7.55 25.47
CA GLY A 765 11.21 -8.74 24.79
C GLY A 765 10.85 -8.87 23.31
N PRO A 766 10.97 -7.81 22.48
CA PRO A 766 10.82 -7.93 21.03
C PRO A 766 11.86 -8.92 20.48
N GLU A 767 11.40 -9.98 19.83
CA GLU A 767 12.23 -11.01 19.24
C GLU A 767 11.79 -11.33 17.82
N VAL A 768 12.73 -11.82 17.02
CA VAL A 768 12.48 -12.32 15.67
C VAL A 768 13.03 -13.73 15.57
N VAL A 769 12.29 -14.60 14.89
CA VAL A 769 12.71 -15.94 14.54
C VAL A 769 12.56 -16.11 13.03
N SER A 770 13.68 -16.36 12.37
CA SER A 770 13.76 -16.58 10.92
C SER A 770 13.62 -18.05 10.57
N GLY A 771 12.61 -18.41 9.78
CA GLY A 771 12.48 -19.74 9.19
C GLY A 771 13.52 -19.97 8.09
N MET A 772 14.04 -21.19 8.00
CA MET A 772 15.12 -21.51 7.05
C MET A 772 14.67 -22.21 5.78
N SER A 773 13.53 -22.90 5.83
CA SER A 773 12.90 -23.74 4.80
C SER A 773 13.85 -24.66 3.99
N ILE A 774 14.79 -24.11 3.22
CA ILE A 774 15.74 -24.82 2.36
C ILE A 774 17.13 -24.17 2.24
N SER A 775 17.38 -22.97 2.78
CA SER A 775 18.63 -22.22 2.59
C SER A 775 19.50 -22.28 3.84
N GLY A 776 20.22 -23.39 4.00
CA GLY A 776 21.16 -23.59 5.11
C GLY A 776 20.73 -24.67 6.09
N LEU A 777 21.60 -24.96 7.04
CA LEU A 777 21.44 -26.03 8.03
C LEU A 777 21.03 -25.46 9.39
N MET A 778 21.48 -24.24 9.72
CA MET A 778 21.10 -23.47 10.91
C MET A 778 21.11 -21.96 10.66
N MET A 779 20.21 -21.26 11.36
CA MET A 779 20.03 -19.81 11.33
C MET A 779 19.93 -19.31 12.76
N LEU A 780 20.95 -18.61 13.20
CA LEU A 780 20.95 -17.92 14.49
C LEU A 780 20.35 -16.53 14.29
N THR A 781 19.20 -16.28 14.91
CA THR A 781 18.65 -14.92 15.02
C THR A 781 18.99 -14.38 16.41
N VAL A 782 19.70 -13.25 16.45
CA VAL A 782 20.12 -12.61 17.69
C VAL A 782 19.36 -11.31 17.87
N GLY A 783 18.59 -11.21 18.96
CA GLY A 783 17.92 -9.99 19.38
C GLY A 783 18.77 -9.25 20.41
N HIS A 784 19.23 -8.07 20.05
CA HIS A 784 19.95 -7.15 20.92
C HIS A 784 18.94 -6.21 21.59
N GLY A 785 18.54 -6.54 22.82
CA GLY A 785 17.62 -5.74 23.63
C GLY A 785 18.35 -4.82 24.60
N THR A 786 17.60 -4.09 25.42
CA THR A 786 18.18 -3.16 26.41
C THR A 786 18.84 -3.89 27.58
N ASP A 787 18.22 -4.98 28.03
CA ASP A 787 18.63 -5.71 29.24
C ASP A 787 19.11 -7.15 28.96
N ALA A 788 18.96 -7.63 27.73
CA ALA A 788 19.27 -9.00 27.36
C ALA A 788 19.67 -9.16 25.89
N LEU A 789 20.48 -10.18 25.65
CA LEU A 789 20.79 -10.75 24.34
C LEU A 789 20.02 -12.06 24.18
N SER A 790 19.05 -12.09 23.28
CA SER A 790 18.33 -13.32 22.92
C SER A 790 19.03 -14.04 21.77
N LEU A 791 19.22 -15.35 21.89
CA LEU A 791 19.83 -16.21 20.88
C LEU A 791 18.82 -17.27 20.47
N ASN A 792 18.28 -17.14 19.26
CA ASN A 792 17.26 -18.02 18.69
C ASN A 792 17.87 -18.84 17.56
N LEU A 793 18.23 -20.11 17.82
CA LEU A 793 18.80 -21.01 16.82
C LEU A 793 17.69 -21.80 16.13
N GLY A 794 17.34 -21.39 14.92
CA GLY A 794 16.48 -22.14 14.02
C GLY A 794 17.28 -23.24 13.31
N TYR A 795 16.82 -24.48 13.38
CA TYR A 795 17.43 -25.64 12.70
C TYR A 795 16.37 -26.48 12.01
N ILE A 796 16.78 -27.27 11.00
CA ILE A 796 15.86 -28.17 10.29
C ILE A 796 15.76 -29.49 11.03
N ASP A 797 14.55 -29.84 11.47
CA ASP A 797 14.25 -31.10 12.15
C ASP A 797 14.67 -32.30 11.31
N GLY A 798 15.43 -33.23 11.91
CA GLY A 798 16.01 -34.39 11.25
C GLY A 798 17.38 -34.13 10.58
N LEU A 799 17.64 -32.95 10.00
CA LEU A 799 18.99 -32.61 9.52
C LEU A 799 19.94 -32.36 10.71
N LEU A 800 19.47 -31.69 11.75
CA LEU A 800 20.07 -31.67 13.09
C LEU A 800 19.09 -32.31 14.09
N SER A 801 19.63 -33.09 15.03
CA SER A 801 18.84 -33.53 16.19
C SER A 801 18.71 -32.37 17.19
N PRO A 802 17.65 -32.34 18.02
CA PRO A 802 17.49 -31.34 19.08
C PRO A 802 18.70 -31.26 20.01
N GLU A 803 19.25 -32.40 20.43
CA GLU A 803 20.38 -32.46 21.36
C GLU A 803 21.64 -31.83 20.77
N ARG A 804 21.86 -32.04 19.47
CA ARG A 804 22.99 -31.43 18.75
C ARG A 804 22.79 -29.92 18.58
N ALA A 805 21.55 -29.47 18.31
CA ALA A 805 21.24 -28.04 18.25
C ALA A 805 21.44 -27.35 19.60
N ASP A 806 20.98 -27.98 20.70
CA ASP A 806 21.21 -27.52 22.07
C ASP A 806 22.70 -27.44 22.40
N THR A 807 23.45 -28.50 22.12
CA THR A 807 24.91 -28.51 22.34
C THR A 807 25.60 -27.38 21.59
N LEU A 808 25.17 -27.09 20.36
CA LEU A 808 25.77 -26.04 19.55
C LEU A 808 25.48 -24.63 20.09
N ILE A 809 24.24 -24.35 20.48
CA ILE A 809 23.89 -23.04 21.07
C ILE A 809 24.53 -22.88 22.46
N ASP A 810 24.61 -23.93 23.26
CA ASP A 810 25.30 -23.92 24.56
C ASP A 810 26.78 -23.64 24.39
N THR A 811 27.45 -24.36 23.46
CA THR A 811 28.86 -24.12 23.13
C THR A 811 29.11 -22.69 22.65
N LEU A 812 28.17 -22.10 21.91
CA LEU A 812 28.25 -20.72 21.45
C LEU A 812 28.14 -19.75 22.64
N VAL A 813 27.17 -19.93 23.53
CA VAL A 813 26.98 -19.10 24.72
C VAL A 813 28.18 -19.21 25.67
N ASP A 814 28.67 -20.42 25.92
CA ASP A 814 29.88 -20.65 26.73
C ASP A 814 31.09 -19.93 26.13
N ALA A 815 31.27 -20.04 24.80
CA ALA A 815 32.34 -19.32 24.11
C ALA A 815 32.17 -17.80 24.21
N LEU A 816 30.94 -17.29 24.13
CA LEU A 816 30.63 -15.88 24.31
C LEU A 816 30.98 -15.42 25.72
N LEU A 817 30.55 -16.12 26.77
CA LEU A 817 30.78 -15.77 28.17
C LEU A 817 32.25 -15.98 28.62
N SER A 818 32.99 -16.84 27.94
CA SER A 818 34.41 -17.08 28.24
C SER A 818 35.28 -15.81 28.09
N VAL A 819 34.87 -14.86 27.23
CA VAL A 819 35.62 -13.62 26.97
C VAL A 819 35.52 -12.60 28.09
N VAL A 820 34.53 -12.74 28.98
CA VAL A 820 34.31 -11.86 30.15
C VAL A 820 34.65 -12.55 31.47
N SER A 821 34.66 -13.88 31.48
CA SER A 821 34.94 -14.69 32.68
C SER A 821 36.44 -14.86 32.98
N THR A 822 37.31 -14.46 32.06
CA THR A 822 38.75 -14.64 32.17
C THR A 822 39.45 -13.27 32.08
N PRO A 823 40.18 -12.80 33.11
CA PRO A 823 41.14 -11.75 32.90
C PRO A 823 42.23 -12.34 32.01
N GLU A 824 42.23 -12.02 30.71
CA GLU A 824 43.40 -12.22 29.88
C GLU A 824 44.53 -11.40 30.52
N VAL A 825 45.39 -12.11 31.25
CA VAL A 825 46.59 -11.59 31.88
C VAL A 825 47.35 -10.77 30.85
N ALA A 826 47.54 -9.49 31.17
CA ALA A 826 48.49 -8.61 30.53
C ALA A 826 49.87 -9.31 30.48
N ALA A 827 50.22 -9.86 29.32
CA ALA A 827 51.54 -10.38 29.05
C ALA A 827 51.85 -10.23 27.56
N VAL A 828 52.19 -9.01 27.13
CA VAL A 828 53.38 -8.72 26.30
C VAL A 828 53.79 -7.27 26.54
N HIS A 829 54.90 -7.08 27.26
CA HIS A 829 55.82 -5.96 27.06
C HIS A 829 56.81 -6.32 25.96
#